data_AF-A0A3R6SYX0-F1
#
_entry.id   AF-A0A3R6SYX0-F1
#
_cell.length_a   1.000
_cell.length_b   1.000
_cell.length_c   1.000
_cell.angle_alpha   90.00
_cell.angle_beta   90.00
_cell.angle_gamma   90.00
#
_symmetry.space_group_name_H-M   'P 1'
#
loop_
_entity.id
_entity.type
_entity.pdbx_description
1 polymer ?
#
loop_
_entity_poly.entity_id
_entity_poly.type
_entity_poly.pdbx_seq_one_letter_code
_entity_poly.pdbx_strand_id
1 'polypeptide(L)'
;MLPRYADIIIDISHEAIDRPFQYRIPDELQEKIQIGSMVKIPFGRGNHLRTGYVIGFSDQTEYQPDRIKKIAELCDRSVPVEGRLLALAAWIRENYGSTMINAIRMVMPVKKTIRQLTDQMVVLTDQMDAEQLAQVREQYQKKHAQAKLRLLQALEEVPERYLSMDIVRQRLNISSVTLKAMQQEKVIAVISKERYRTAGIYDYKEGFQITLNKEQQIVVDEITHDMEQGHQQTYLLHGITGSGKTEVYVNIVKKTVKMGKQAIVLIPEIALTYQTVRYFRNYFGDRVTILNSRLSDGEKYDQFMRAKNGDVDVVIGPRSALFAPFQNLGIIIIDEEHESSYKSDYPPKYHARETAVKRAELEHASVLLGSATPSVESYHRALNGTYRLLELHERAGSGQLAKTSIVDLRKELKAGNRSIISRELADDIADRLARRQQVMLFINKRGYNSFVSCRSCGEALKCPHCDVSLTRHGNNQMICHYCGFQMPQPKVCPSCHSGLIGGYGTGTQKVEEEVQRLFPQARILRMDKDTTTAKNAHEQILEKFGNGEADILVGTQMIVKGHDFANVTLVGIILADLTLFQNDYRAGERTFDLITQAAGRAGRGEQPGKVVIQTYKPEHYAIKAAAEQDYSYFYKEEEAYRGLMKYPPEWNMMVVLMVSSDEAFLDQMAEDICDYIRSCSVDDRNMKIIGPSAPVIAKIRDIYRRVVYIKNYRYNELVVLKDRIEQYISEKKEVQDLSLQFDFNPLNMY
;
A
#
# COMPACT_ATOMS: atom_id res chain seq x y z
N MET A 1 12.74 -31.84 25.39
CA MET A 1 13.90 -32.41 24.67
C MET A 1 14.29 -31.39 23.62
N LEU A 2 15.57 -31.00 23.48
CA LEU A 2 15.97 -30.03 22.45
C LEU A 2 15.89 -30.67 21.06
N PRO A 3 15.41 -29.93 20.03
CA PRO A 3 15.21 -30.49 18.71
C PRO A 3 16.54 -30.94 18.09
N ARG A 4 16.53 -32.10 17.44
CA ARG A 4 17.75 -32.67 16.81
C ARG A 4 17.92 -32.24 15.36
N TYR A 5 16.83 -31.92 14.68
CA TYR A 5 16.80 -31.56 13.26
C TYR A 5 16.02 -30.26 13.03
N ALA A 6 16.44 -29.51 12.01
CA ALA A 6 15.80 -28.30 11.55
C ALA A 6 15.44 -28.43 10.07
N ASP A 7 14.24 -27.99 9.71
CA ASP A 7 13.79 -27.89 8.33
C ASP A 7 14.10 -26.49 7.81
N ILE A 8 14.80 -26.41 6.68
CA ILE A 8 15.39 -25.16 6.18
C ILE A 8 14.94 -24.90 4.75
N ILE A 9 14.39 -23.69 4.51
CA ILE A 9 14.18 -23.16 3.16
C ILE A 9 15.45 -22.45 2.71
N ILE A 10 15.98 -22.85 1.55
CA ILE A 10 17.20 -22.27 0.99
C ILE A 10 16.90 -20.87 0.45
N ASP A 11 17.83 -19.93 0.63
CA ASP A 11 17.72 -18.55 0.14
C ASP A 11 17.99 -18.43 -1.37
N ILE A 12 17.38 -19.31 -2.16
CA ILE A 12 17.45 -19.35 -3.62
C ILE A 12 16.02 -19.44 -4.15
N SER A 13 15.57 -18.43 -4.89
CA SER A 13 14.24 -18.42 -5.48
C SER A 13 14.24 -19.20 -6.79
N HIS A 14 14.02 -20.51 -6.71
CA HIS A 14 13.85 -21.38 -7.86
C HIS A 14 12.87 -22.52 -7.53
N GLU A 15 11.85 -22.74 -8.36
CA GLU A 15 10.73 -23.66 -8.07
C GLU A 15 11.19 -25.10 -7.80
N ALA A 16 12.13 -25.62 -8.59
CA ALA A 16 12.69 -26.97 -8.41
C ALA A 16 13.33 -27.27 -7.04
N ILE A 17 13.62 -26.25 -6.24
CA ILE A 17 14.20 -26.38 -4.89
C ILE A 17 13.35 -25.69 -3.82
N ASP A 18 12.10 -25.31 -4.13
CA ASP A 18 11.18 -24.67 -3.19
C ASP A 18 10.53 -25.70 -2.24
N ARG A 19 11.36 -26.34 -1.44
CA ARG A 19 10.95 -27.30 -0.42
C ARG A 19 11.83 -27.21 0.82
N PRO A 20 11.35 -27.66 1.99
CA PRO A 20 12.18 -27.77 3.17
C PRO A 20 13.29 -28.81 2.94
N PHE A 21 14.50 -28.49 3.40
CA PHE A 21 15.62 -29.42 3.48
C PHE A 21 16.00 -29.61 4.95
N GLN A 22 16.06 -30.87 5.39
CA GLN A 22 16.33 -31.19 6.78
C GLN A 22 17.84 -31.25 7.07
N TYR A 23 18.26 -30.61 8.16
CA TYR A 23 19.63 -30.57 8.63
C TYR A 23 19.72 -30.91 10.11
N ARG A 24 20.84 -31.52 10.53
CA ARG A 24 21.10 -31.80 11.95
C ARG A 24 21.56 -30.53 12.65
N ILE A 25 20.99 -30.27 13.82
CA ILE A 25 21.37 -29.15 14.69
C ILE A 25 22.58 -29.56 15.54
N PRO A 26 23.74 -28.90 15.43
CA PRO A 26 24.87 -29.11 16.33
C PRO A 26 24.48 -28.78 17.77
N ASP A 27 25.02 -29.52 18.74
CA ASP A 27 24.66 -29.34 20.16
C ASP A 27 24.94 -27.90 20.65
N GLU A 28 26.02 -27.27 20.15
CA GLU A 28 26.39 -25.87 20.43
C GLU A 28 25.36 -24.83 19.94
N LEU A 29 24.50 -25.21 18.99
CA LEU A 29 23.50 -24.34 18.37
C LEU A 29 22.07 -24.66 18.81
N GLN A 30 21.83 -25.77 19.53
CA GLN A 30 20.48 -26.21 19.92
C GLN A 30 19.73 -25.17 20.75
N GLU A 31 20.44 -24.44 21.62
CA GLU A 31 19.82 -23.41 22.47
C GLU A 31 19.73 -22.04 21.79
N LYS A 32 20.42 -21.84 20.66
CA LYS A 32 20.51 -20.54 19.96
C LYS A 32 19.62 -20.45 18.72
N ILE A 33 19.36 -21.58 18.07
CA ILE A 33 18.54 -21.63 16.87
C ILE A 33 17.07 -21.60 17.26
N GLN A 34 16.32 -20.74 16.59
CA GLN A 34 14.87 -20.64 16.69
C GLN A 34 14.25 -20.68 15.29
N ILE A 35 12.94 -20.92 15.23
CA ILE A 35 12.19 -20.77 13.98
C ILE A 35 12.38 -19.33 13.48
N GLY A 36 12.64 -19.20 12.17
CA GLY A 36 12.97 -17.95 11.49
C GLY A 36 14.44 -17.54 11.56
N SER A 37 15.30 -18.27 12.30
CA SER A 37 16.74 -18.02 12.29
C SER A 37 17.34 -18.24 10.89
N MET A 38 18.21 -17.33 10.47
CA MET A 38 19.01 -17.51 9.27
C MET A 38 20.28 -18.28 9.58
N VAL A 39 20.57 -19.31 8.80
CA VAL A 39 21.71 -20.20 9.01
C VAL A 39 22.49 -20.39 7.71
N LYS A 40 23.77 -20.75 7.81
CA LYS A 40 24.57 -21.25 6.69
C LYS A 40 24.60 -22.76 6.70
N ILE A 41 24.35 -23.34 5.53
CA ILE A 41 24.27 -24.79 5.34
C ILE A 41 25.01 -25.22 4.07
N PRO A 42 25.68 -26.38 4.08
CA PRO A 42 26.26 -26.97 2.88
C PRO A 42 25.15 -27.50 1.95
N PHE A 43 25.07 -26.97 0.73
CA PHE A 43 24.01 -27.30 -0.23
C PHE A 43 24.56 -27.77 -1.58
N GLY A 44 23.83 -28.71 -2.21
CA GLY A 44 24.19 -29.32 -3.50
C GLY A 44 25.37 -30.31 -3.43
N ARG A 45 25.81 -30.77 -4.61
CA ARG A 45 26.92 -31.74 -4.76
C ARG A 45 28.28 -31.15 -4.38
N GLY A 46 28.49 -29.86 -4.65
CA GLY A 46 29.73 -29.14 -4.33
C GLY A 46 29.85 -28.70 -2.86
N ASN A 47 28.86 -28.96 -2.01
CA ASN A 47 28.83 -28.55 -0.59
C ASN A 47 29.10 -27.06 -0.35
N HIS A 48 28.76 -26.20 -1.30
CA HIS A 48 28.91 -24.76 -1.10
C HIS A 48 28.00 -24.29 0.03
N LEU A 49 28.53 -23.43 0.89
CA LEU A 49 27.73 -22.82 1.95
C LEU A 49 26.72 -21.85 1.33
N ARG A 50 25.45 -22.08 1.65
CA ARG A 50 24.32 -21.24 1.26
C ARG A 50 23.57 -20.78 2.51
N THR A 51 22.94 -19.62 2.43
CA THR A 51 22.02 -19.15 3.45
C THR A 51 20.68 -19.86 3.32
N GLY A 52 20.01 -20.05 4.44
CA GLY A 52 18.64 -20.55 4.51
C GLY A 52 17.97 -20.11 5.79
N TYR A 53 16.65 -20.27 5.85
CA TYR A 53 15.83 -19.92 7.00
C TYR A 53 15.26 -21.19 7.62
N VAL A 54 15.40 -21.31 8.94
CA VAL A 54 14.77 -22.39 9.71
C VAL A 54 13.27 -22.16 9.74
N ILE A 55 12.48 -23.13 9.29
CA ILE A 55 11.02 -23.03 9.25
C ILE A 55 10.31 -24.01 10.17
N GLY A 56 11.03 -25.01 10.68
CA GLY A 56 10.48 -26.03 11.55
C GLY A 56 11.59 -26.81 12.26
N PHE A 57 11.17 -27.57 13.26
CA PHE A 57 12.02 -28.48 14.01
C PHE A 57 11.42 -29.86 14.01
N SER A 58 12.28 -30.88 14.01
CA SER A 58 11.87 -32.27 14.12
C SER A 58 12.83 -33.05 15.01
N ASP A 59 12.28 -34.03 15.73
CA ASP A 59 13.05 -35.02 16.49
C ASP A 59 13.39 -36.26 15.66
N GLN A 60 12.73 -36.43 14.52
CA GLN A 60 12.89 -37.56 13.61
C GLN A 60 13.40 -37.10 12.25
N THR A 61 14.17 -37.96 11.58
CA THR A 61 14.70 -37.69 10.25
C THR A 61 13.96 -38.49 9.19
N GLU A 62 13.57 -37.83 8.10
CA GLU A 62 12.94 -38.49 6.94
C GLU A 62 13.97 -39.29 6.11
N TYR A 63 15.25 -39.02 6.33
CA TYR A 63 16.37 -39.70 5.66
C TYR A 63 17.28 -40.41 6.65
N GLN A 64 18.15 -41.29 6.15
CA GLN A 64 19.15 -41.96 6.99
C GLN A 64 20.01 -40.93 7.75
N PRO A 65 20.15 -41.04 9.09
CA PRO A 65 20.86 -40.05 9.91
C PRO A 65 22.27 -39.71 9.42
N ASP A 66 22.98 -40.68 8.84
CA ASP A 66 24.36 -40.51 8.35
C ASP A 66 24.46 -39.67 7.06
N ARG A 67 23.34 -39.52 6.33
CA ARG A 67 23.26 -38.70 5.12
C ARG A 67 22.86 -37.25 5.40
N ILE A 68 22.38 -36.97 6.62
CA ILE A 68 21.98 -35.63 7.03
C ILE A 68 23.22 -34.80 7.34
N LYS A 69 23.35 -33.68 6.62
CA LYS A 69 24.41 -32.71 6.87
C LYS A 69 24.07 -31.87 8.11
N LYS A 70 25.10 -31.33 8.75
CA LYS A 70 24.95 -30.43 9.90
C LYS A 70 24.79 -28.98 9.45
N ILE A 71 24.10 -28.18 10.26
CA ILE A 71 24.14 -26.71 10.14
C ILE A 71 25.57 -26.25 10.39
N ALA A 72 26.11 -25.40 9.51
CA ALA A 72 27.49 -24.95 9.59
C ALA A 72 27.65 -23.77 10.54
N GLU A 73 26.75 -22.78 10.47
CA GLU A 73 26.84 -21.53 11.23
C GLU A 73 25.46 -20.90 11.40
N LEU A 74 25.22 -20.26 12.54
CA LEU A 74 24.10 -19.34 12.73
C LEU A 74 24.54 -17.94 12.24
N CYS A 75 23.73 -17.27 11.42
CA CYS A 75 24.07 -15.94 10.93
C CYS A 75 23.84 -14.87 12.01
N ASP A 76 24.88 -14.54 12.78
CA ASP A 76 24.81 -13.57 13.90
C ASP A 76 24.37 -12.15 13.49
N ARG A 77 24.46 -11.79 12.21
CA ARG A 77 24.05 -10.46 11.67
C ARG A 77 22.72 -10.50 10.91
N SER A 78 21.85 -11.45 11.25
CA SER A 78 20.52 -11.57 10.68
C SER A 78 19.46 -11.23 11.72
N VAL A 79 18.31 -10.72 11.25
CA VAL A 79 17.12 -10.55 12.09
C VAL A 79 16.25 -11.79 11.89
N PRO A 80 16.00 -12.60 12.93
CA PRO A 80 15.12 -13.76 12.82
C PRO A 80 13.71 -13.34 12.43
N VAL A 81 13.06 -14.15 11.58
CA VAL A 81 11.65 -13.99 11.23
C VAL A 81 10.80 -14.45 12.41
N GLU A 82 9.83 -13.65 12.82
CA GLU A 82 8.92 -14.05 13.88
C GLU A 82 8.03 -15.21 13.41
N GLY A 83 7.81 -16.20 14.28
CA GLY A 83 7.07 -17.42 13.91
C GLY A 83 5.69 -17.15 13.31
N ARG A 84 4.97 -16.13 13.80
CA ARG A 84 3.66 -15.71 13.25
C ARG A 84 3.78 -15.11 11.84
N LEU A 85 4.81 -14.30 11.58
CA LEU A 85 5.07 -13.77 10.24
C LEU A 85 5.52 -14.87 9.27
N LEU A 86 6.22 -15.89 9.76
CA LEU A 86 6.56 -17.06 8.97
C LEU A 86 5.31 -17.89 8.61
N ALA A 87 4.38 -18.09 9.55
CA ALA A 87 3.10 -18.71 9.28
C ALA A 87 2.28 -17.89 8.26
N LEU A 88 2.30 -16.56 8.36
CA LEU A 88 1.71 -15.68 7.37
C LEU A 88 2.37 -15.83 5.99
N ALA A 89 3.70 -15.96 5.92
CA ALA A 89 4.41 -16.21 4.67
C ALA A 89 4.02 -17.56 4.04
N ALA A 90 3.86 -18.62 4.86
CA ALA A 90 3.38 -19.91 4.39
C ALA A 90 1.98 -19.80 3.79
N TRP A 91 1.06 -19.10 4.47
CA TRP A 91 -0.28 -18.82 3.94
C TRP A 91 -0.23 -17.99 2.65
N ILE A 92 0.64 -16.97 2.55
CA ILE A 92 0.81 -16.17 1.33
C ILE A 92 1.25 -17.06 0.15
N ARG A 93 2.21 -17.97 0.38
CA ARG A 93 2.71 -18.91 -0.63
C ARG A 93 1.62 -19.88 -1.08
N GLU A 94 0.88 -20.45 -0.14
CA GLU A 94 -0.25 -21.33 -0.44
C GLU A 94 -1.35 -20.59 -1.21
N ASN A 95 -1.75 -19.41 -0.75
CA ASN A 95 -2.90 -18.68 -1.27
C ASN A 95 -2.64 -17.95 -2.60
N TYR A 96 -1.42 -17.47 -2.83
CA TYR A 96 -1.07 -16.65 -4.02
C TYR A 96 0.02 -17.26 -4.91
N GLY A 97 0.63 -18.38 -4.51
CA GLY A 97 1.72 -19.02 -5.24
C GLY A 97 3.08 -18.31 -5.12
N SER A 98 4.03 -18.79 -5.92
CA SER A 98 5.47 -18.49 -5.86
C SER A 98 6.23 -19.26 -4.78
N THR A 99 7.54 -19.02 -4.72
CA THR A 99 8.43 -19.72 -3.79
C THR A 99 8.23 -19.28 -2.35
N MET A 100 8.37 -20.22 -1.41
CA MET A 100 8.35 -19.95 0.02
C MET A 100 9.41 -18.92 0.41
N ILE A 101 10.58 -18.93 -0.24
CA ILE A 101 11.61 -17.91 0.01
C ILE A 101 11.17 -16.50 -0.40
N ASN A 102 10.41 -16.34 -1.50
CA ASN A 102 9.87 -15.04 -1.87
C ASN A 102 8.81 -14.56 -0.88
N ALA A 103 7.97 -15.47 -0.39
CA ALA A 103 7.01 -15.16 0.66
C ALA A 103 7.70 -14.74 1.98
N ILE A 104 8.76 -15.45 2.41
CA ILE A 104 9.58 -15.07 3.58
C ILE A 104 10.21 -13.68 3.36
N ARG A 105 10.81 -13.45 2.19
CA ARG A 105 11.41 -12.14 1.87
C ARG A 105 10.39 -11.01 1.84
N MET A 106 9.12 -11.31 1.56
CA MET A 106 8.03 -10.33 1.54
C MET A 106 7.66 -9.88 2.96
N VAL A 107 7.57 -10.81 3.91
CA VAL A 107 7.24 -10.51 5.31
C VAL A 107 8.44 -9.97 6.11
N MET A 108 9.62 -9.90 5.48
CA MET A 108 10.86 -9.38 6.07
C MET A 108 11.23 -8.00 5.49
N PRO A 109 10.72 -6.90 6.06
CA PRO A 109 11.10 -5.56 5.62
C PRO A 109 12.59 -5.27 5.86
N VAL A 110 13.23 -5.98 6.80
CA VAL A 110 14.63 -5.80 7.18
C VAL A 110 15.35 -7.16 7.20
N LYS A 111 16.38 -7.30 6.35
CA LYS A 111 17.07 -8.57 6.09
C LYS A 111 18.41 -8.71 6.82
N LYS A 112 19.00 -7.59 7.20
CA LYS A 112 20.35 -7.52 7.77
C LYS A 112 20.35 -6.67 9.01
N THR A 113 21.12 -7.09 10.00
CA THR A 113 21.43 -6.26 11.16
C THR A 113 22.29 -5.09 10.73
N ILE A 114 21.82 -3.87 10.98
CA ILE A 114 22.57 -2.65 10.71
C ILE A 114 23.04 -2.10 12.05
N ARG A 115 24.32 -1.72 12.13
CA ARG A 115 24.86 -1.11 13.34
C ARG A 115 24.10 0.18 13.64
N GLN A 116 23.48 0.24 14.81
CA GLN A 116 22.82 1.44 15.29
C GLN A 116 23.86 2.55 15.54
N LEU A 117 23.44 3.80 15.43
CA LEU A 117 24.30 4.91 15.85
C LEU A 117 24.46 4.82 17.37
N THR A 118 25.65 5.13 17.87
CA THR A 118 25.92 5.13 19.31
C THR A 118 26.22 6.55 19.73
N ASP A 119 25.38 7.10 20.60
CA ASP A 119 25.70 8.32 21.30
C ASP A 119 26.51 7.96 22.55
N GLN A 120 27.67 8.59 22.70
CA GLN A 120 28.42 8.50 23.94
C GLN A 120 27.76 9.46 24.94
N MET A 121 27.54 8.97 26.15
CA MET A 121 27.07 9.78 27.26
C MET A 121 28.07 9.64 28.41
N VAL A 122 28.31 10.75 29.08
CA VAL A 122 29.06 10.78 30.32
C VAL A 122 28.04 10.73 31.44
N VAL A 123 28.07 9.66 32.23
CA VAL A 123 27.22 9.47 33.40
C VAL A 123 28.05 9.61 34.66
N LEU A 124 27.46 10.19 35.71
CA LEU A 124 28.00 10.09 37.06
C LEU A 124 27.81 8.65 37.55
N THR A 125 28.81 8.03 38.16
CA THR A 125 28.72 6.63 38.57
C THR A 125 27.73 6.46 39.74
N ASP A 126 26.79 5.51 39.64
CA ASP A 126 25.77 5.21 40.68
C ASP A 126 26.36 4.71 42.02
N GLN A 127 27.66 4.41 42.04
CA GLN A 127 28.37 3.96 43.24
C GLN A 127 28.74 5.10 44.19
N MET A 128 28.43 6.36 43.85
CA MET A 128 28.81 7.53 44.65
C MET A 128 27.62 8.11 45.42
N ASP A 129 27.66 8.00 46.74
CA ASP A 129 26.74 8.69 47.63
C ASP A 129 27.06 10.20 47.72
N ALA A 130 26.17 10.98 48.34
CA ALA A 130 26.33 12.43 48.46
C ALA A 130 27.60 12.84 49.24
N GLU A 131 28.07 11.97 50.15
CA GLU A 131 29.25 12.21 50.97
C GLU A 131 30.54 11.99 50.16
N GLN A 132 30.58 10.94 49.34
CA GLN A 132 31.66 10.64 48.42
C GLN A 132 31.79 11.69 47.30
N LEU A 133 30.67 12.21 46.80
CA LEU A 133 30.67 13.31 45.82
C LEU A 133 31.21 14.60 46.43
N ALA A 134 30.87 14.89 47.69
CA ALA A 134 31.40 16.04 48.42
C ALA A 134 32.93 15.93 48.61
N GLN A 135 33.42 14.74 48.98
CA GLN A 135 34.87 14.48 49.12
C GLN A 135 35.63 14.63 47.80
N VAL A 136 35.09 14.11 46.70
CA VAL A 136 35.70 14.25 45.37
C VAL A 136 35.71 15.72 44.92
N ARG A 137 34.63 16.47 45.20
CA ARG A 137 34.56 17.91 44.93
C ARG A 137 35.64 18.67 45.70
N GLU A 138 35.80 18.40 46.98
CA GLU A 138 36.83 19.02 47.83
C GLU A 138 38.25 18.67 47.33
N GLN A 139 38.47 17.42 46.92
CA GLN A 139 39.74 16.97 46.35
C GLN A 139 40.08 17.71 45.04
N TYR A 140 39.10 17.90 44.15
CA TYR A 140 39.29 18.63 42.91
C TYR A 140 39.48 20.14 43.12
N GLN A 141 38.84 20.72 44.14
CA GLN A 141 39.07 22.11 44.55
C GLN A 141 40.50 22.31 45.08
N LYS A 142 40.99 21.42 45.96
CA LYS A 142 42.37 21.47 46.48
C LYS A 142 43.43 21.33 45.39
N LYS A 143 43.15 20.56 44.34
CA LYS A 143 44.05 20.35 43.19
C LYS A 143 43.87 21.38 42.07
N HIS A 144 43.03 22.41 42.26
CA HIS A 144 42.69 23.43 41.25
C HIS A 144 42.23 22.83 39.90
N ALA A 145 41.56 21.67 39.91
CA ALA A 145 41.14 20.95 38.72
C ALA A 145 39.81 21.50 38.13
N GLN A 146 39.84 22.75 37.63
CA GLN A 146 38.65 23.51 37.21
C GLN A 146 37.79 22.80 36.13
N ALA A 147 38.42 22.07 35.21
CA ALA A 147 37.68 21.31 34.18
C ALA A 147 36.89 20.13 34.77
N LYS A 148 37.46 19.43 35.78
CA LYS A 148 36.78 18.32 36.46
C LYS A 148 35.60 18.82 37.30
N LEU A 149 35.77 19.95 37.99
CA LEU A 149 34.72 20.60 38.77
C LEU A 149 33.54 21.03 37.90
N ARG A 150 33.82 21.63 36.72
CA ARG A 150 32.77 22.05 35.79
C ARG A 150 31.93 20.90 35.27
N LEU A 151 32.58 19.78 34.93
CA LEU A 151 31.87 18.58 34.49
C LEU A 151 31.04 17.96 35.62
N LEU A 152 31.61 17.87 36.83
CA LEU A 152 30.91 17.34 38.01
C LEU A 152 29.67 18.16 38.34
N GLN A 153 29.80 19.49 38.38
CA GLN A 153 28.69 20.40 38.65
C GLN A 153 27.59 20.28 37.57
N ALA A 154 27.96 20.27 36.29
CA ALA A 154 27.00 20.14 35.20
C ALA A 154 26.26 18.79 35.22
N LEU A 155 26.90 17.72 35.70
CA LEU A 155 26.25 16.42 35.90
C LEU A 155 25.29 16.43 37.11
N GLU A 156 25.62 17.15 38.18
CA GLU A 156 24.78 17.27 39.38
C GLU A 156 23.55 18.17 39.18
N GLU A 157 23.62 19.15 38.27
CA GLU A 157 22.50 20.04 37.92
C GLU A 157 21.41 19.34 37.10
N VAL A 158 21.72 18.23 36.44
CA VAL A 158 20.75 17.43 35.68
C VAL A 158 20.18 16.32 36.57
N PRO A 159 18.85 16.22 36.75
CA PRO A 159 18.24 15.20 37.62
C PRO A 159 18.65 13.77 37.28
N GLU A 160 18.85 13.49 35.98
CA GLU A 160 19.22 12.17 35.48
C GLU A 160 20.74 11.90 35.54
N ARG A 161 21.55 12.88 36.00
CA ARG A 161 23.01 12.79 36.22
C ARG A 161 23.85 12.30 35.02
N TYR A 162 23.42 12.65 33.81
CA TYR A 162 24.18 12.38 32.59
C TYR A 162 24.18 13.55 31.61
N LEU A 163 25.19 13.59 30.75
CA LEU A 163 25.34 14.57 29.69
C LEU A 163 25.79 13.89 28.39
N SER A 164 25.31 14.39 27.24
CA SER A 164 25.79 13.91 25.95
C SER A 164 27.25 14.31 25.70
N MET A 165 27.99 13.46 24.99
CA MET A 165 29.39 13.71 24.64
C MET A 165 29.58 15.02 23.86
N ASP A 166 28.57 15.43 23.09
CA ASP A 166 28.56 16.70 22.37
C ASP A 166 28.46 17.90 23.32
N ILE A 167 27.58 17.86 24.33
CA ILE A 167 27.51 18.91 25.35
C ILE A 167 28.83 18.99 26.12
N VAL A 168 29.40 17.84 26.48
CA VAL A 168 30.66 17.77 27.22
C VAL A 168 31.84 18.36 26.43
N ARG A 169 31.93 18.08 25.12
CA ARG A 169 33.02 18.59 24.27
C ARG A 169 32.81 20.01 23.78
N GLN A 170 31.62 20.32 23.28
CA GLN A 170 31.37 21.58 22.57
C GLN A 170 30.96 22.70 23.54
N ARG A 171 30.13 22.38 24.54
CA ARG A 171 29.59 23.40 25.46
C ARG A 171 30.42 23.54 26.74
N LEU A 172 30.82 22.42 27.34
CA LEU A 172 31.63 22.42 28.56
C LEU A 172 33.13 22.49 28.28
N ASN A 173 33.55 22.27 27.02
CA ASN A 173 34.94 22.29 26.56
C ASN A 173 35.86 21.37 27.38
N ILE A 174 35.40 20.15 27.66
CA ILE A 174 36.16 19.15 28.42
C ILE A 174 36.95 18.25 27.48
N SER A 175 38.25 18.12 27.74
CA SER A 175 39.15 17.30 26.91
C SER A 175 38.95 15.80 27.16
N SER A 176 39.26 14.98 26.14
CA SER A 176 39.27 13.52 26.25
C SER A 176 40.23 13.00 27.32
N VAL A 177 41.31 13.73 27.63
CA VAL A 177 42.28 13.38 28.69
C VAL A 177 41.64 13.54 30.06
N THR A 178 40.91 14.64 30.29
CA THR A 178 40.17 14.89 31.54
C THR A 178 39.11 13.82 31.79
N LEU A 179 38.39 13.42 30.74
CA LEU A 179 37.38 12.36 30.83
C LEU A 179 37.98 11.01 31.18
N LYS A 180 39.08 10.61 30.53
CA LYS A 180 39.79 9.37 30.88
C LYS A 180 40.29 9.39 32.32
N ALA A 181 40.81 10.53 32.80
CA ALA A 181 41.27 10.66 34.18
C ALA A 181 40.11 10.50 35.19
N MET A 182 38.98 11.16 34.96
CA MET A 182 37.80 11.03 35.84
C MET A 182 37.17 9.62 35.76
N GLN A 183 37.28 8.94 34.61
CA GLN A 183 36.85 7.55 34.46
C GLN A 183 37.76 6.56 35.21
N GLN A 184 39.08 6.79 35.19
CA GLN A 184 40.05 6.02 35.98
C GLN A 184 39.84 6.23 37.48
N GLU A 185 39.46 7.44 37.89
CA GLU A 185 39.08 7.79 39.26
C GLU A 185 37.69 7.24 39.64
N LYS A 186 36.99 6.55 38.72
CA LYS A 186 35.64 5.96 38.87
C LYS A 186 34.54 6.98 39.20
N VAL A 187 34.78 8.26 38.98
CA VAL A 187 33.82 9.35 39.24
C VAL A 187 32.75 9.43 38.14
N ILE A 188 33.14 9.10 36.91
CA ILE A 188 32.24 9.04 35.76
C ILE A 188 32.41 7.72 35.02
N ALA A 189 31.36 7.30 34.31
CA ALA A 189 31.47 6.30 33.27
C ALA A 189 31.08 6.91 31.92
N VAL A 190 31.76 6.47 30.86
CA VAL A 190 31.31 6.76 29.49
C VAL A 190 30.52 5.57 29.01
N ILE A 191 29.20 5.72 28.96
CA ILE A 191 28.33 4.69 28.42
C ILE A 191 28.04 5.02 26.96
N SER A 192 27.99 3.99 26.13
CA SER A 192 27.47 4.13 24.76
C SER A 192 26.02 3.71 24.80
N LYS A 193 25.10 4.65 24.53
CA LYS A 193 23.69 4.35 24.38
C LYS A 193 23.40 4.24 22.89
N GLU A 194 22.79 3.13 22.50
CA GLU A 194 22.33 2.98 21.12
C GLU A 194 21.23 4.01 20.86
N ARG A 195 21.30 4.67 19.71
CA ARG A 195 20.36 5.69 19.26
C ARG A 195 19.79 5.29 17.90
N TYR A 196 18.47 5.34 17.83
CA TYR A 196 17.75 5.23 16.57
C TYR A 196 17.97 6.48 15.70
N ARG A 197 18.21 6.27 14.40
CA ARG A 197 18.15 7.35 13.42
C ARG A 197 16.73 7.93 13.43
N THR A 198 16.64 9.24 13.58
CA THR A 198 15.35 9.94 13.52
C THR A 198 14.89 9.97 12.06
N ALA A 199 13.85 9.20 11.74
CA ALA A 199 13.21 9.27 10.44
C ALA A 199 12.34 10.54 10.39
N GLY A 200 12.85 11.62 9.77
CA GLY A 200 12.18 12.91 9.58
C GLY A 200 11.88 13.69 10.88
N ILE A 201 11.99 15.02 10.82
CA ILE A 201 11.51 15.90 11.89
C ILE A 201 10.05 16.20 11.58
N TYR A 202 9.14 15.80 12.47
CA TYR A 202 7.71 16.07 12.33
C TYR A 202 7.23 16.73 13.61
N ASP A 203 6.91 18.02 13.52
CA ASP A 203 6.37 18.77 14.64
C ASP A 203 4.94 18.28 14.97
N TYR A 204 4.65 18.16 16.25
CA TYR A 204 3.31 17.84 16.77
C TYR A 204 2.88 18.85 17.83
N LYS A 205 1.57 19.00 18.01
CA LYS A 205 0.98 19.87 19.03
C LYS A 205 0.52 19.06 20.23
N GLU A 206 1.04 19.35 21.42
CA GLU A 206 0.54 18.78 22.67
C GLU A 206 -0.88 19.29 22.97
N GLY A 207 -1.73 18.43 23.56
CA GLY A 207 -3.07 18.80 24.02
C GLY A 207 -4.16 18.84 22.93
N PHE A 208 -3.89 18.34 21.73
CA PHE A 208 -4.90 18.28 20.66
C PHE A 208 -6.03 17.28 21.02
N GLN A 209 -7.27 17.77 21.12
CA GLN A 209 -8.46 16.94 21.35
C GLN A 209 -9.61 17.39 20.44
N ILE A 210 -10.23 16.42 19.78
CA ILE A 210 -11.47 16.59 19.02
C ILE A 210 -12.56 15.76 19.71
N THR A 211 -13.76 16.33 19.82
CA THR A 211 -14.95 15.64 20.31
C THR A 211 -15.62 14.90 19.16
N LEU A 212 -15.89 13.60 19.35
CA LEU A 212 -16.60 12.79 18.37
C LEU A 212 -18.09 13.17 18.32
N ASN A 213 -18.68 13.08 17.14
CA ASN A 213 -20.14 13.11 17.01
C ASN A 213 -20.76 11.77 17.48
N LYS A 214 -22.10 11.69 17.51
CA LYS A 214 -22.81 10.49 17.98
C LYS A 214 -22.52 9.25 17.14
N GLU A 215 -22.55 9.36 15.81
CA GLU A 215 -22.29 8.22 14.90
C GLU A 215 -20.87 7.69 15.09
N GLN A 216 -19.88 8.58 15.12
CA GLN A 216 -18.48 8.24 15.36
C GLN A 216 -18.28 7.57 16.72
N GLN A 217 -18.93 8.08 17.77
CA GLN A 217 -18.81 7.53 19.11
C GLN A 217 -19.38 6.11 19.19
N ILE A 218 -20.55 5.86 18.55
CA ILE A 218 -21.15 4.52 18.47
C ILE A 218 -20.19 3.53 17.81
N VAL A 219 -19.58 3.91 16.68
CA VAL A 219 -18.60 3.06 15.97
C VAL A 219 -17.39 2.74 16.84
N VAL A 220 -16.84 3.74 17.54
CA VAL A 220 -15.70 3.54 18.44
C VAL A 220 -16.09 2.60 19.60
N ASP A 221 -17.25 2.81 20.21
CA ASP A 221 -17.71 2.03 21.35
C ASP A 221 -18.00 0.58 20.96
N GLU A 222 -18.63 0.33 19.82
CA GLU A 222 -18.91 -1.03 19.32
C GLU A 222 -17.61 -1.82 19.10
N ILE A 223 -16.67 -1.28 18.32
CA ILE A 223 -15.40 -1.96 18.03
C ILE A 223 -14.60 -2.19 19.31
N THR A 224 -14.51 -1.18 20.18
CA THR A 224 -13.69 -1.30 21.39
C THR A 224 -14.31 -2.23 22.42
N HIS A 225 -15.64 -2.28 22.52
CA HIS A 225 -16.34 -3.24 23.36
C HIS A 225 -16.07 -4.67 22.91
N ASP A 226 -16.18 -4.97 21.61
CA ASP A 226 -15.88 -6.29 21.06
C ASP A 226 -14.42 -6.70 21.35
N MET A 227 -13.48 -5.77 21.19
CA MET A 227 -12.07 -6.00 21.51
C MET A 227 -11.84 -6.28 23.00
N GLU A 228 -12.59 -5.64 23.91
CA GLU A 228 -12.53 -5.87 25.37
C GLU A 228 -13.10 -7.24 25.75
N GLN A 229 -14.15 -7.70 25.07
CA GLN A 229 -14.73 -9.03 25.26
C GLN A 229 -13.90 -10.15 24.61
N GLY A 230 -12.82 -9.80 23.89
CA GLY A 230 -12.01 -10.77 23.15
C GLY A 230 -12.71 -11.31 21.89
N HIS A 231 -13.70 -10.58 21.37
CA HIS A 231 -14.34 -10.86 20.09
C HIS A 231 -13.59 -10.08 19.00
N GLN A 232 -12.66 -10.76 18.31
CA GLN A 232 -11.98 -10.15 17.18
C GLN A 232 -12.66 -10.52 15.86
N GLN A 233 -12.93 -9.49 15.06
CA GLN A 233 -13.56 -9.63 13.75
C GLN A 233 -13.08 -8.54 12.79
N THR A 234 -13.58 -8.61 11.56
CA THR A 234 -13.31 -7.62 10.52
C THR A 234 -14.50 -6.70 10.36
N TYR A 235 -14.25 -5.40 10.44
CA TYR A 235 -15.24 -4.34 10.30
C TYR A 235 -15.03 -3.60 8.97
N LEU A 236 -16.12 -3.18 8.34
CA LEU A 236 -16.12 -2.24 7.23
C LEU A 236 -16.77 -0.94 7.68
N LEU A 237 -16.00 0.14 7.78
CA LEU A 237 -16.48 1.49 8.04
C LEU A 237 -16.74 2.22 6.72
N HIS A 238 -18.00 2.25 6.33
CA HIS A 238 -18.50 3.00 5.19
C HIS A 238 -18.90 4.41 5.64
N GLY A 239 -18.04 5.39 5.40
CA GLY A 239 -18.30 6.77 5.81
C GLY A 239 -18.08 7.75 4.68
N ILE A 240 -19.09 8.59 4.39
CA ILE A 240 -19.05 9.57 3.29
C ILE A 240 -17.81 10.47 3.36
N THR A 241 -17.44 11.12 2.25
CA THR A 241 -16.28 12.03 2.24
C THR A 241 -16.46 13.17 3.26
N GLY A 242 -15.51 13.31 4.19
CA GLY A 242 -15.58 14.30 5.26
C GLY A 242 -16.35 13.87 6.52
N SER A 243 -16.76 12.60 6.62
CA SER A 243 -17.39 12.01 7.84
C SER A 243 -16.46 11.89 9.06
N GLY A 244 -15.16 12.18 8.92
CA GLY A 244 -14.22 12.11 10.04
C GLY A 244 -13.75 10.69 10.39
N LYS A 245 -13.69 9.76 9.41
CA LYS A 245 -13.16 8.39 9.63
C LYS A 245 -11.80 8.36 10.35
N THR A 246 -10.92 9.32 10.04
CA THR A 246 -9.61 9.44 10.70
C THR A 246 -9.73 9.67 12.21
N GLU A 247 -10.75 10.40 12.68
CA GLU A 247 -11.02 10.57 14.12
C GLU A 247 -11.42 9.27 14.79
N VAL A 248 -12.25 8.48 14.11
CA VAL A 248 -12.67 7.15 14.56
C VAL A 248 -11.43 6.25 14.69
N TYR A 249 -10.56 6.21 13.67
CA TYR A 249 -9.34 5.41 13.72
C TYR A 249 -8.46 5.79 14.92
N VAL A 250 -8.20 7.09 15.12
CA VAL A 250 -7.37 7.57 16.22
C VAL A 250 -7.95 7.16 17.57
N ASN A 251 -9.26 7.32 17.78
CA ASN A 251 -9.88 6.99 19.06
C ASN A 251 -9.90 5.47 19.34
N ILE A 252 -10.11 4.65 18.31
CA ILE A 252 -9.96 3.19 18.43
C ILE A 252 -8.52 2.85 18.80
N VAL A 253 -7.52 3.41 18.11
CA VAL A 253 -6.12 3.16 18.44
C VAL A 253 -5.77 3.63 19.85
N LYS A 254 -6.28 4.79 20.32
CA LYS A 254 -6.08 5.25 21.70
C LYS A 254 -6.60 4.25 22.72
N LYS A 255 -7.76 3.64 22.46
CA LYS A 255 -8.34 2.60 23.32
C LYS A 255 -7.51 1.31 23.26
N THR A 256 -7.10 0.87 22.07
CA THR A 256 -6.20 -0.28 21.87
C THR A 256 -4.88 -0.14 22.64
N VAL A 257 -4.24 1.02 22.57
CA VAL A 257 -2.99 1.30 23.29
C VAL A 257 -3.21 1.32 24.80
N LYS A 258 -4.35 1.85 25.28
CA LYS A 258 -4.72 1.78 26.70
C LYS A 258 -4.92 0.34 27.20
N MET A 259 -5.29 -0.60 26.33
CA MET A 259 -5.36 -2.04 26.63
C MET A 259 -3.98 -2.73 26.61
N GLY A 260 -2.89 -1.99 26.42
CA GLY A 260 -1.53 -2.55 26.30
C GLY A 260 -1.29 -3.28 24.98
N LYS A 261 -2.12 -3.04 23.96
CA LYS A 261 -2.00 -3.62 22.61
C LYS A 261 -1.44 -2.59 21.61
N GLN A 262 -0.91 -3.08 20.50
CA GLN A 262 -0.29 -2.29 19.43
C GLN A 262 -1.22 -2.21 18.20
N ALA A 263 -1.01 -1.23 17.33
CA ALA A 263 -1.86 -0.98 16.16
C ALA A 263 -1.06 -0.71 14.88
N ILE A 264 -1.51 -1.30 13.78
CA ILE A 264 -0.97 -1.02 12.44
C ILE A 264 -1.99 -0.19 11.68
N VAL A 265 -1.56 0.90 11.04
CA VAL A 265 -2.41 1.73 10.19
C VAL A 265 -1.80 1.77 8.79
N LEU A 266 -2.49 1.12 7.84
CA LEU A 266 -2.11 1.10 6.45
C LEU A 266 -2.74 2.28 5.71
N ILE A 267 -1.93 2.95 4.89
CA ILE A 267 -2.34 4.06 4.02
C ILE A 267 -1.85 3.84 2.58
N PRO A 268 -2.57 4.29 1.53
CA PRO A 268 -2.32 3.88 0.14
C PRO A 268 -0.94 4.26 -0.42
N GLU A 269 -0.42 5.44 -0.06
CA GLU A 269 0.93 5.90 -0.43
C GLU A 269 1.36 7.09 0.46
N ILE A 270 2.61 7.11 0.93
CA ILE A 270 3.09 8.13 1.89
C ILE A 270 3.29 9.50 1.27
N ALA A 271 3.48 9.59 -0.05
CA ALA A 271 3.52 10.88 -0.74
C ALA A 271 2.24 11.71 -0.50
N LEU A 272 1.12 11.02 -0.26
CA LEU A 272 -0.23 11.59 -0.24
C LEU A 272 -0.83 11.65 1.18
N THR A 273 -0.08 11.33 2.23
CA THR A 273 -0.63 11.13 3.60
C THR A 273 0.29 11.60 4.74
N TYR A 274 1.14 12.60 4.47
CA TYR A 274 1.88 13.34 5.51
C TYR A 274 0.93 13.91 6.58
N GLN A 275 -0.26 14.34 6.17
CA GLN A 275 -1.30 14.83 7.07
C GLN A 275 -1.73 13.76 8.08
N THR A 276 -2.03 12.54 7.63
CA THR A 276 -2.41 11.42 8.51
C THR A 276 -1.30 11.11 9.51
N VAL A 277 -0.05 11.08 9.06
CA VAL A 277 1.11 10.85 9.95
C VAL A 277 1.20 11.93 11.03
N ARG A 278 1.16 13.21 10.65
CA ARG A 278 1.16 14.32 11.62
C ARG A 278 -0.02 14.25 12.56
N TYR A 279 -1.18 13.89 12.02
CA TYR A 279 -2.40 13.75 12.77
C TYR A 279 -2.26 12.73 13.89
N PHE A 280 -1.74 11.54 13.60
CA PHE A 280 -1.45 10.53 14.63
C PHE A 280 -0.36 10.98 15.60
N ARG A 281 0.70 11.66 15.14
CA ARG A 281 1.75 12.17 16.06
C ARG A 281 1.23 13.21 17.05
N ASN A 282 0.21 14.00 16.70
CA ASN A 282 -0.44 14.90 17.68
C ASN A 282 -1.04 14.16 18.88
N TYR A 283 -1.44 12.90 18.72
CA TYR A 283 -2.05 12.12 19.80
C TYR A 283 -1.07 11.19 20.54
N PHE A 284 -0.08 10.65 19.84
CA PHE A 284 0.81 9.60 20.37
C PHE A 284 2.28 10.02 20.48
N GLY A 285 2.63 11.24 20.04
CA GLY A 285 3.98 11.78 20.10
C GLY A 285 5.00 10.87 19.42
N ASP A 286 6.02 10.48 20.17
CA ASP A 286 7.11 9.62 19.69
C ASP A 286 6.81 8.11 19.75
N ARG A 287 5.66 7.70 20.29
CA ARG A 287 5.22 6.29 20.30
C ARG A 287 4.61 5.84 18.97
N VAL A 288 4.68 6.68 17.93
CA VAL A 288 4.35 6.35 16.54
C VAL A 288 5.63 6.22 15.73
N THR A 289 5.69 5.22 14.86
CA THR A 289 6.71 5.11 13.81
C THR A 289 6.11 5.01 12.41
N ILE A 290 6.93 5.32 11.42
CA ILE A 290 6.59 5.22 10.00
C ILE A 290 7.48 4.15 9.38
N LEU A 291 6.90 3.20 8.65
CA LEU A 291 7.65 2.21 7.88
C LEU A 291 7.33 2.36 6.39
N ASN A 292 8.33 2.67 5.57
CA ASN A 292 8.11 2.89 4.14
C ASN A 292 9.35 2.67 3.26
N SER A 293 9.13 2.62 1.95
CA SER A 293 10.18 2.36 0.96
C SER A 293 11.20 3.49 0.82
N ARG A 294 10.86 4.75 1.13
CA ARG A 294 11.73 5.93 1.03
C ARG A 294 12.77 6.02 2.15
N LEU A 295 12.57 5.33 3.26
CA LEU A 295 13.55 5.23 4.33
C LEU A 295 14.81 4.49 3.84
N SER A 296 15.98 4.96 4.26
CA SER A 296 17.23 4.23 4.09
C SER A 296 17.18 2.90 4.85
N ASP A 297 18.02 1.94 4.44
CA ASP A 297 18.04 0.62 5.10
C ASP A 297 18.33 0.75 6.61
N GLY A 298 19.18 1.69 7.01
CA GLY A 298 19.46 1.97 8.42
C GLY A 298 18.27 2.53 9.18
N GLU A 299 17.52 3.48 8.61
CA GLU A 299 16.29 4.00 9.22
C GLU A 299 15.20 2.92 9.30
N LYS A 300 15.04 2.09 8.26
CA LYS A 300 14.11 0.95 8.28
C LYS A 300 14.46 -0.03 9.39
N TYR A 301 15.74 -0.37 9.53
CA TYR A 301 16.23 -1.24 10.60
C TYR A 301 15.91 -0.64 11.98
N ASP A 302 16.20 0.64 12.18
CA ASP A 302 15.94 1.32 13.45
C ASP A 302 14.44 1.36 13.80
N GLN A 303 13.57 1.73 12.86
CA GLN A 303 12.12 1.75 13.09
C GLN A 303 11.53 0.34 13.29
N PHE A 304 12.07 -0.66 12.59
CA PHE A 304 11.69 -2.05 12.78
C PHE A 304 12.07 -2.54 14.18
N MET A 305 13.27 -2.23 14.65
CA MET A 305 13.71 -2.57 16.00
C MET A 305 12.88 -1.87 17.08
N ARG A 306 12.50 -0.60 16.87
CA ARG A 306 11.58 0.11 17.78
C ARG A 306 10.23 -0.59 17.90
N ALA A 307 9.65 -1.02 16.78
CA ALA A 307 8.40 -1.77 16.78
C ALA A 307 8.56 -3.12 17.52
N LYS A 308 9.65 -3.83 17.24
CA LYS A 308 9.95 -5.13 17.86
C LYS A 308 10.19 -5.07 19.36
N ASN A 309 10.88 -4.02 19.81
CA ASN A 309 11.24 -3.82 21.21
C ASN A 309 10.08 -3.22 22.04
N GLY A 310 9.00 -2.78 21.39
CA GLY A 310 7.88 -2.12 22.06
C GLY A 310 8.10 -0.64 22.37
N ASP A 311 9.08 0.01 21.73
CA ASP A 311 9.34 1.46 21.88
C ASP A 311 8.25 2.33 21.22
N VAL A 312 7.37 1.70 20.44
CA VAL A 312 6.25 2.31 19.73
C VAL A 312 5.02 1.41 19.80
N ASP A 313 3.84 2.03 19.86
CA ASP A 313 2.57 1.31 19.87
C ASP A 313 1.88 1.33 18.52
N VAL A 314 2.26 2.27 17.66
CA VAL A 314 1.58 2.51 16.39
C VAL A 314 2.59 2.54 15.27
N VAL A 315 2.37 1.72 14.25
CA VAL A 315 3.09 1.76 12.99
C VAL A 315 2.16 2.29 11.91
N ILE A 316 2.62 3.29 11.17
CA ILE A 316 1.90 3.86 10.03
C ILE A 316 2.72 3.63 8.76
N GLY A 317 2.08 3.21 7.67
CA GLY A 317 2.78 3.11 6.40
C GLY A 317 1.98 2.49 5.26
N PRO A 318 2.61 2.23 4.11
CA PRO A 318 1.96 1.59 2.99
C PRO A 318 1.82 0.09 3.26
N ARG A 319 1.39 -0.69 2.26
CA ARG A 319 1.22 -2.16 2.38
C ARG A 319 2.38 -2.90 3.07
N SER A 320 3.63 -2.46 2.93
CA SER A 320 4.79 -3.09 3.59
C SER A 320 4.79 -2.95 5.12
N ALA A 321 4.12 -1.93 5.67
CA ALA A 321 3.96 -1.76 7.11
C ALA A 321 3.09 -2.86 7.74
N LEU A 322 2.32 -3.60 6.92
CA LEU A 322 1.58 -4.78 7.34
C LEU A 322 2.47 -5.89 7.90
N PHE A 323 3.79 -5.81 7.77
CA PHE A 323 4.73 -6.78 8.30
C PHE A 323 5.55 -6.24 9.48
N ALA A 324 5.05 -5.20 10.15
CA ALA A 324 5.67 -4.68 11.37
C ALA A 324 5.71 -5.76 12.48
N PRO A 325 6.84 -5.93 13.18
CA PRO A 325 7.06 -7.00 14.16
C PRO A 325 6.46 -6.64 15.53
N PHE A 326 5.14 -6.59 15.63
CA PHE A 326 4.46 -6.31 16.89
C PHE A 326 4.23 -7.58 17.71
N GLN A 327 4.51 -7.50 19.00
CA GLN A 327 4.38 -8.64 19.92
C GLN A 327 2.92 -8.87 20.32
N ASN A 328 2.17 -7.77 20.50
CA ASN A 328 0.79 -7.77 20.99
C ASN A 328 -0.12 -6.91 20.10
N LEU A 329 -0.28 -7.30 18.84
CA LEU A 329 -1.14 -6.60 17.90
C LEU A 329 -2.61 -6.71 18.34
N GLY A 330 -3.27 -5.56 18.48
CA GLY A 330 -4.70 -5.49 18.82
C GLY A 330 -5.59 -5.15 17.63
N ILE A 331 -5.10 -4.32 16.71
CA ILE A 331 -5.89 -3.91 15.53
C ILE A 331 -5.01 -3.59 14.32
N ILE A 332 -5.53 -3.92 13.14
CA ILE A 332 -5.01 -3.46 11.85
C ILE A 332 -6.08 -2.57 11.20
N ILE A 333 -5.75 -1.32 10.90
CA ILE A 333 -6.62 -0.38 10.20
C ILE A 333 -6.10 -0.21 8.78
N ILE A 334 -6.98 -0.27 7.79
CA ILE A 334 -6.67 0.00 6.39
C ILE A 334 -7.54 1.16 5.94
N ASP A 335 -6.92 2.32 5.74
CA ASP A 335 -7.60 3.50 5.19
C ASP A 335 -7.65 3.43 3.66
N GLU A 336 -8.72 3.98 3.10
CA GLU A 336 -9.02 3.95 1.66
C GLU A 336 -8.86 2.52 1.08
N GLU A 337 -9.51 1.55 1.71
CA GLU A 337 -9.27 0.11 1.48
C GLU A 337 -9.45 -0.36 0.02
N HIS A 338 -10.24 0.37 -0.76
CA HIS A 338 -10.49 0.15 -2.19
C HIS A 338 -9.28 0.45 -3.09
N GLU A 339 -8.24 1.09 -2.58
CA GLU A 339 -7.07 1.51 -3.35
C GLU A 339 -6.27 0.33 -3.91
N SER A 340 -5.96 0.41 -5.21
CA SER A 340 -5.24 -0.67 -5.89
C SER A 340 -3.79 -0.83 -5.44
N SER A 341 -3.20 0.17 -4.78
CA SER A 341 -1.83 0.09 -4.24
C SER A 341 -1.68 -0.94 -3.12
N TYR A 342 -2.79 -1.44 -2.57
CA TYR A 342 -2.78 -2.53 -1.61
C TYR A 342 -2.53 -3.91 -2.22
N LYS A 343 -2.58 -4.06 -3.54
CA LYS A 343 -2.17 -5.27 -4.25
C LYS A 343 -0.69 -5.20 -4.65
N SER A 344 0.05 -6.28 -4.40
CA SER A 344 1.44 -6.40 -4.83
C SER A 344 1.54 -6.73 -6.32
N ASP A 345 2.29 -5.93 -7.08
CA ASP A 345 2.63 -6.25 -8.47
C ASP A 345 3.72 -7.34 -8.61
N TYR A 346 4.47 -7.60 -7.54
CA TYR A 346 5.55 -8.59 -7.50
C TYR A 346 5.08 -9.89 -6.84
N PRO A 347 5.44 -11.08 -7.38
CA PRO A 347 5.17 -12.37 -6.76
C PRO A 347 5.80 -12.52 -5.36
N PRO A 348 5.08 -13.11 -4.37
CA PRO A 348 3.65 -13.42 -4.40
C PRO A 348 2.79 -12.17 -4.54
N LYS A 349 1.82 -12.18 -5.47
CA LYS A 349 0.93 -11.03 -5.74
C LYS A 349 -0.20 -10.93 -4.71
N TYR A 350 0.16 -10.81 -3.43
CA TYR A 350 -0.80 -10.75 -2.32
C TYR A 350 -1.60 -9.45 -2.33
N HIS A 351 -2.79 -9.48 -1.73
CA HIS A 351 -3.60 -8.29 -1.45
C HIS A 351 -3.54 -7.95 0.04
N ALA A 352 -3.08 -6.74 0.40
CA ALA A 352 -2.84 -6.34 1.79
C ALA A 352 -4.08 -6.48 2.68
N ARG A 353 -5.28 -6.15 2.17
CA ARG A 353 -6.55 -6.41 2.88
C ARG A 353 -6.73 -7.86 3.33
N GLU A 354 -6.58 -8.80 2.41
CA GLU A 354 -6.77 -10.23 2.71
C GLU A 354 -5.66 -10.76 3.61
N THR A 355 -4.42 -10.33 3.36
CA THR A 355 -3.28 -10.63 4.22
C THR A 355 -3.44 -10.04 5.63
N ALA A 356 -4.07 -8.87 5.77
CA ALA A 356 -4.36 -8.27 7.07
C ALA A 356 -5.41 -9.05 7.84
N VAL A 357 -6.48 -9.50 7.18
CA VAL A 357 -7.46 -10.40 7.79
C VAL A 357 -6.79 -11.68 8.27
N LYS A 358 -5.94 -12.31 7.45
CA LYS A 358 -5.21 -13.51 7.88
C LYS A 358 -4.23 -13.24 9.02
N ARG A 359 -3.49 -12.13 8.94
CA ARG A 359 -2.56 -11.73 10.01
C ARG A 359 -3.30 -11.50 11.33
N ALA A 360 -4.44 -10.83 11.28
CA ALA A 360 -5.27 -10.56 12.44
C ALA A 360 -5.84 -11.84 13.06
N GLU A 361 -6.24 -12.82 12.23
CA GLU A 361 -6.63 -14.16 12.70
C GLU A 361 -5.49 -14.86 13.46
N LEU A 362 -4.26 -14.84 12.91
CA LEU A 362 -3.07 -15.44 13.53
C LEU A 362 -2.63 -14.75 14.83
N GLU A 363 -3.02 -13.49 15.02
CA GLU A 363 -2.62 -12.66 16.17
C GLU A 363 -3.77 -12.39 17.14
N HIS A 364 -4.98 -12.91 16.88
CA HIS A 364 -6.19 -12.57 17.63
C HIS A 364 -6.38 -11.04 17.75
N ALA A 365 -6.24 -10.36 16.61
CA ALA A 365 -6.44 -8.92 16.44
C ALA A 365 -7.69 -8.64 15.61
N SER A 366 -8.22 -7.41 15.70
CA SER A 366 -9.33 -6.96 14.84
C SER A 366 -8.81 -6.29 13.56
N VAL A 367 -9.65 -6.23 12.53
CA VAL A 367 -9.36 -5.47 11.30
C VAL A 367 -10.43 -4.42 11.07
N LEU A 368 -10.04 -3.18 10.79
CA LEU A 368 -10.95 -2.11 10.38
C LEU A 368 -10.59 -1.66 8.96
N LEU A 369 -11.51 -1.89 8.02
CA LEU A 369 -11.42 -1.40 6.66
C LEU A 369 -12.22 -0.11 6.57
N GLY A 370 -11.60 0.99 6.19
CA GLY A 370 -12.28 2.28 6.09
C GLY A 370 -12.30 2.82 4.67
N SER A 371 -13.47 3.25 4.22
CA SER A 371 -13.62 3.88 2.90
C SER A 371 -14.87 4.75 2.81
N ALA A 372 -14.83 5.77 1.94
CA ALA A 372 -16.03 6.46 1.48
C ALA A 372 -16.69 5.78 0.27
N THR A 373 -15.92 4.94 -0.41
CA THR A 373 -16.26 4.23 -1.65
C THR A 373 -15.75 2.80 -1.52
N PRO A 374 -16.32 1.98 -0.59
CA PRO A 374 -15.84 0.62 -0.34
C PRO A 374 -15.70 -0.18 -1.64
N SER A 375 -14.74 -1.10 -1.68
CA SER A 375 -14.64 -2.00 -2.81
C SER A 375 -15.88 -2.89 -2.87
N VAL A 376 -16.31 -3.26 -4.09
CA VAL A 376 -17.47 -4.14 -4.26
C VAL A 376 -17.28 -5.45 -3.48
N GLU A 377 -16.04 -5.96 -3.41
CA GLU A 377 -15.73 -7.17 -2.65
C GLU A 377 -15.85 -7.01 -1.13
N SER A 378 -15.41 -5.87 -0.57
CA SER A 378 -15.52 -5.64 0.88
C SER A 378 -16.98 -5.41 1.27
N TYR A 379 -17.73 -4.67 0.46
CA TYR A 379 -19.15 -4.41 0.70
C TYR A 379 -20.00 -5.68 0.57
N HIS A 380 -19.74 -6.52 -0.44
CA HIS A 380 -20.38 -7.84 -0.55
C HIS A 380 -20.13 -8.71 0.69
N ARG A 381 -18.89 -8.74 1.20
CA ARG A 381 -18.55 -9.44 2.45
C ARG A 381 -19.24 -8.81 3.68
N ALA A 382 -19.52 -7.53 3.65
CA ALA A 382 -20.24 -6.87 4.74
C ALA A 382 -21.74 -7.21 4.69
N LEU A 383 -22.36 -7.17 3.52
CA LEU A 383 -23.78 -7.51 3.32
C LEU A 383 -24.08 -8.98 3.60
N ASN A 384 -23.15 -9.88 3.32
CA ASN A 384 -23.32 -11.31 3.61
C ASN A 384 -22.96 -11.70 5.07
N GLY A 385 -22.57 -10.73 5.90
CA GLY A 385 -22.24 -10.93 7.32
C GLY A 385 -20.82 -11.44 7.61
N THR A 386 -19.97 -11.61 6.60
CA THR A 386 -18.54 -11.95 6.82
C THR A 386 -17.79 -10.81 7.50
N TYR A 387 -18.11 -9.56 7.12
CA TYR A 387 -17.63 -8.34 7.76
C TYR A 387 -18.78 -7.64 8.48
N ARG A 388 -18.47 -6.97 9.59
CA ARG A 388 -19.42 -6.11 10.29
C ARG A 388 -19.47 -4.73 9.62
N LEU A 389 -20.58 -4.39 8.97
CA LEU A 389 -20.79 -3.06 8.37
C LEU A 389 -21.09 -2.01 9.45
N LEU A 390 -20.37 -0.89 9.40
CA LEU A 390 -20.55 0.29 10.24
C LEU A 390 -20.62 1.52 9.32
N GLU A 391 -21.59 2.41 9.54
CA GLU A 391 -21.84 3.51 8.61
C GLU A 391 -21.74 4.88 9.29
N LEU A 392 -21.21 5.86 8.54
CA LEU A 392 -21.21 7.28 8.91
C LEU A 392 -21.87 8.09 7.79
N HIS A 393 -23.06 8.61 8.05
CA HIS A 393 -23.87 9.32 7.06
C HIS A 393 -23.65 10.83 7.10
N GLU A 394 -23.21 11.36 8.24
CA GLU A 394 -23.03 12.80 8.43
C GLU A 394 -21.56 13.22 8.26
N ARG A 395 -21.34 14.44 7.74
CA ARG A 395 -20.02 15.08 7.76
C ARG A 395 -19.69 15.52 9.19
N ALA A 396 -18.41 15.43 9.57
CA ALA A 396 -17.96 15.80 10.92
C ALA A 396 -18.00 17.32 11.18
N GLY A 397 -18.06 18.14 10.14
CA GLY A 397 -18.14 19.61 10.20
C GLY A 397 -19.42 20.18 9.58
N SER A 398 -19.54 21.50 9.51
CA SER A 398 -20.73 22.22 9.02
C SER A 398 -20.94 22.22 7.50
N GLY A 399 -20.04 21.61 6.73
CA GLY A 399 -20.06 21.64 5.26
C GLY A 399 -21.15 20.76 4.65
N GLN A 400 -21.94 21.30 3.72
CA GLN A 400 -22.96 20.57 2.96
C GLN A 400 -22.35 19.84 1.75
N LEU A 401 -23.04 18.81 1.24
CA LEU A 401 -22.66 18.19 -0.04
C LEU A 401 -22.73 19.23 -1.17
N ALA A 402 -21.73 19.24 -2.03
CA ALA A 402 -21.65 20.16 -3.15
C ALA A 402 -22.79 19.90 -4.15
N LYS A 403 -23.29 20.96 -4.79
CA LYS A 403 -24.27 20.81 -5.87
C LYS A 403 -23.56 20.27 -7.11
N THR A 404 -23.96 19.09 -7.57
CA THR A 404 -23.38 18.46 -8.76
C THR A 404 -24.23 18.70 -10.01
N SER A 405 -23.58 18.98 -11.15
CA SER A 405 -24.20 18.97 -12.48
C SER A 405 -23.47 18.00 -13.40
N ILE A 406 -24.23 17.34 -14.30
CA ILE A 406 -23.69 16.46 -15.34
C ILE A 406 -23.90 17.15 -16.69
N VAL A 407 -22.80 17.41 -17.40
CA VAL A 407 -22.78 18.04 -18.72
C VAL A 407 -22.52 16.99 -19.79
N ASP A 408 -23.46 16.88 -20.73
CA ASP A 408 -23.35 16.01 -21.91
C ASP A 408 -22.52 16.67 -23.02
N LEU A 409 -21.30 16.20 -23.20
CA LEU A 409 -20.37 16.71 -24.21
C LEU A 409 -20.86 16.49 -25.65
N ARG A 410 -21.79 15.54 -25.88
CA ARG A 410 -22.41 15.34 -27.20
C ARG A 410 -23.33 16.50 -27.55
N LYS A 411 -24.03 17.07 -26.57
CA LYS A 411 -24.88 18.26 -26.74
C LYS A 411 -24.03 19.50 -26.96
N GLU A 412 -22.93 19.66 -26.23
CA GLU A 412 -21.96 20.73 -26.45
C GLU A 412 -21.40 20.71 -27.88
N LEU A 413 -21.01 19.53 -28.37
CA LEU A 413 -20.50 19.37 -29.73
C LEU A 413 -21.55 19.71 -30.80
N LYS A 414 -22.80 19.26 -30.61
CA LYS A 414 -23.92 19.61 -31.51
C LYS A 414 -24.21 21.10 -31.53
N ALA A 415 -24.03 21.78 -30.39
CA ALA A 415 -24.16 23.23 -30.28
C ALA A 415 -22.92 24.00 -30.79
N GLY A 416 -21.91 23.31 -31.33
CA GLY A 416 -20.72 23.91 -31.93
C GLY A 416 -19.54 24.09 -30.96
N ASN A 417 -19.67 23.74 -29.68
CA ASN A 417 -18.55 23.77 -28.75
C ASN A 417 -17.61 22.57 -28.99
N ARG A 418 -16.38 22.86 -29.43
CA ARG A 418 -15.33 21.86 -29.69
C ARG A 418 -14.24 21.85 -28.62
N SER A 419 -14.36 22.71 -27.60
CA SER A 419 -13.43 22.75 -26.46
C SER A 419 -13.58 21.50 -25.60
N ILE A 420 -12.54 21.21 -24.81
CA ILE A 420 -12.59 20.21 -23.72
C ILE A 420 -13.35 20.76 -22.49
N ILE A 421 -13.59 22.07 -22.46
CA ILE A 421 -14.31 22.78 -21.40
C ILE A 421 -15.69 23.17 -21.95
N SER A 422 -16.74 22.69 -21.29
CA SER A 422 -18.13 23.06 -21.56
C SER A 422 -18.39 24.49 -21.15
N ARG A 423 -19.44 25.08 -21.73
CA ARG A 423 -19.87 26.44 -21.40
C ARG A 423 -20.18 26.60 -19.91
N GLU A 424 -20.90 25.64 -19.32
CA GLU A 424 -21.21 25.68 -17.88
C GLU A 424 -19.94 25.71 -17.02
N LEU A 425 -18.97 24.84 -17.29
CA LEU A 425 -17.72 24.84 -16.53
C LEU A 425 -16.93 26.14 -16.73
N ALA A 426 -16.89 26.69 -17.94
CA ALA A 426 -16.22 27.96 -18.21
C ALA A 426 -16.87 29.12 -17.43
N ASP A 427 -18.20 29.21 -17.43
CA ASP A 427 -18.94 30.24 -16.71
C ASP A 427 -18.72 30.13 -15.18
N ASP A 428 -18.74 28.90 -14.65
CA ASP A 428 -18.46 28.66 -13.24
C ASP A 428 -17.01 29.02 -12.86
N ILE A 429 -16.02 28.70 -13.71
CA ILE A 429 -14.62 29.11 -13.48
C ILE A 429 -14.53 30.64 -13.42
N ALA A 430 -15.15 31.35 -14.36
CA ALA A 430 -15.14 32.80 -14.40
C ALA A 430 -15.74 33.42 -13.12
N ASP A 431 -16.86 32.89 -12.63
CA ASP A 431 -17.50 33.33 -11.38
C ASP A 431 -16.59 33.12 -10.16
N ARG A 432 -15.89 31.97 -10.06
CA ARG A 432 -14.95 31.71 -8.95
C ARG A 432 -13.73 32.61 -8.99
N LEU A 433 -13.14 32.82 -10.16
CA LEU A 433 -12.01 33.72 -10.33
C LEU A 433 -12.39 35.17 -9.95
N ALA A 434 -13.60 35.63 -10.33
CA ALA A 434 -14.09 36.96 -9.96
C ALA A 434 -14.25 37.12 -8.43
N ARG A 435 -14.63 36.04 -7.72
CA ARG A 435 -14.77 36.01 -6.26
C ARG A 435 -13.47 35.70 -5.52
N ARG A 436 -12.33 35.55 -6.23
CA ARG A 436 -11.04 35.13 -5.67
C ARG A 436 -11.11 33.78 -4.93
N GLN A 437 -11.97 32.89 -5.44
CA GLN A 437 -12.09 31.52 -4.96
C GLN A 437 -11.24 30.59 -5.86
N GLN A 438 -10.89 29.41 -5.35
CA GLN A 438 -10.03 28.47 -6.05
C GLN A 438 -10.82 27.37 -6.76
N VAL A 439 -10.26 26.88 -7.86
CA VAL A 439 -10.85 25.83 -8.71
C VAL A 439 -9.90 24.63 -8.79
N MET A 440 -10.47 23.43 -8.78
CA MET A 440 -9.74 22.20 -9.10
C MET A 440 -10.29 21.57 -10.38
N LEU A 441 -9.41 21.20 -11.30
CA LEU A 441 -9.75 20.52 -12.55
C LEU A 441 -9.11 19.14 -12.59
N PHE A 442 -9.94 18.12 -12.54
CA PHE A 442 -9.53 16.72 -12.51
C PHE A 442 -9.69 16.09 -13.89
N ILE A 443 -8.63 15.43 -14.36
CA ILE A 443 -8.64 14.57 -15.55
C ILE A 443 -7.91 13.27 -15.25
N ASN A 444 -8.56 12.12 -15.46
CA ASN A 444 -7.88 10.85 -15.26
C ASN A 444 -7.07 10.45 -16.49
N LYS A 445 -5.75 10.72 -16.45
CA LYS A 445 -4.81 10.23 -17.45
C LYS A 445 -3.76 9.32 -16.82
N ARG A 446 -3.92 8.01 -17.01
CA ARG A 446 -2.82 7.03 -16.92
C ARG A 446 -2.86 6.13 -18.16
N GLY A 447 -1.76 6.09 -18.91
CA GLY A 447 -1.47 5.03 -19.90
C GLY A 447 -1.50 5.47 -21.37
N TYR A 448 -0.56 4.93 -22.14
CA TYR A 448 -0.29 5.17 -23.57
C TYR A 448 -1.29 4.50 -24.54
N ASN A 449 -2.42 3.98 -24.06
CA ASN A 449 -3.37 3.26 -24.90
C ASN A 449 -4.48 4.21 -25.36
N SER A 450 -4.31 4.78 -26.56
CA SER A 450 -5.36 5.54 -27.23
C SER A 450 -6.49 4.58 -27.63
N PHE A 451 -7.43 4.33 -26.73
CA PHE A 451 -8.71 3.76 -27.15
C PHE A 451 -9.39 4.76 -28.10
N VAL A 452 -10.20 4.22 -28.99
CA VAL A 452 -10.86 4.98 -30.04
C VAL A 452 -12.35 5.02 -29.74
N SER A 453 -12.93 6.22 -29.75
CA SER A 453 -14.37 6.40 -29.52
C SER A 453 -14.97 7.40 -30.50
N CYS A 454 -16.30 7.39 -30.58
CA CYS A 454 -17.04 8.34 -31.39
C CYS A 454 -17.45 9.57 -30.57
N ARG A 455 -17.08 10.78 -31.01
CA ARG A 455 -17.48 12.04 -30.37
C ARG A 455 -18.97 12.37 -30.52
N SER A 456 -19.66 11.74 -31.49
CA SER A 456 -21.08 11.99 -31.74
C SER A 456 -21.98 11.23 -30.77
N CYS A 457 -21.76 9.93 -30.58
CA CYS A 457 -22.58 9.10 -29.69
C CYS A 457 -21.91 8.78 -28.34
N GLY A 458 -20.60 8.99 -28.21
CA GLY A 458 -19.81 8.65 -27.03
C GLY A 458 -19.36 7.19 -26.95
N GLU A 459 -19.74 6.33 -27.90
CA GLU A 459 -19.41 4.90 -27.85
C GLU A 459 -17.93 4.65 -28.18
N ALA A 460 -17.26 3.85 -27.35
CA ALA A 460 -15.95 3.29 -27.67
C ALA A 460 -16.09 2.10 -28.62
N LEU A 461 -15.07 1.83 -29.42
CA LEU A 461 -15.05 0.62 -30.23
C LEU A 461 -14.87 -0.61 -29.33
N LYS A 462 -15.91 -1.42 -29.18
CA LYS A 462 -15.92 -2.60 -28.31
C LYS A 462 -15.53 -3.89 -29.04
N CYS A 463 -14.99 -4.84 -28.29
CA CYS A 463 -14.82 -6.22 -28.72
C CYS A 463 -16.19 -6.93 -28.76
N PRO A 464 -16.53 -7.66 -29.84
CA PRO A 464 -17.78 -8.43 -29.91
C PRO A 464 -17.83 -9.63 -28.96
N HIS A 465 -16.71 -9.98 -28.32
CA HIS A 465 -16.59 -11.18 -27.47
C HIS A 465 -16.37 -10.89 -25.97
N CYS A 466 -15.97 -9.67 -25.58
CA CYS A 466 -15.43 -9.44 -24.23
C CYS A 466 -15.95 -8.19 -23.49
N ASP A 467 -16.92 -7.44 -24.04
CA ASP A 467 -17.45 -6.18 -23.47
C ASP A 467 -16.36 -5.19 -22.99
N VAL A 468 -15.26 -5.13 -23.73
CA VAL A 468 -14.06 -4.32 -23.44
C VAL A 468 -13.72 -3.48 -24.67
N SER A 469 -13.01 -2.38 -24.47
CA SER A 469 -12.65 -1.46 -25.55
C SER A 469 -11.43 -1.97 -26.33
N LEU A 470 -11.51 -1.90 -27.65
CA LEU A 470 -10.38 -2.24 -28.51
C LEU A 470 -9.30 -1.16 -28.43
N THR A 471 -8.05 -1.60 -28.35
CA THR A 471 -6.88 -0.71 -28.32
C THR A 471 -6.35 -0.54 -29.74
N ARG A 472 -6.03 0.70 -30.13
CA ARG A 472 -5.41 0.98 -31.43
C ARG A 472 -3.91 0.75 -31.37
N HIS A 473 -3.41 -0.10 -32.26
CA HIS A 473 -1.98 -0.40 -32.48
C HIS A 473 -1.45 0.27 -33.76
N GLY A 474 -0.14 0.14 -34.00
CA GLY A 474 0.48 0.56 -35.28
C GLY A 474 -0.25 -0.06 -36.47
N ASN A 475 -0.40 0.70 -37.58
CA ASN A 475 -1.16 0.34 -38.78
C ASN A 475 -2.71 0.45 -38.68
N ASN A 476 -3.26 1.28 -37.79
CA ASN A 476 -4.72 1.44 -37.62
C ASN A 476 -5.46 0.13 -37.32
N GLN A 477 -4.78 -0.83 -36.69
CA GLN A 477 -5.37 -2.09 -36.27
C GLN A 477 -5.87 -1.98 -34.84
N MET A 478 -7.10 -2.45 -34.61
CA MET A 478 -7.77 -2.49 -33.32
C MET A 478 -7.64 -3.89 -32.75
N ILE A 479 -7.17 -4.02 -31.50
CA ILE A 479 -6.90 -5.31 -30.85
C ILE A 479 -7.61 -5.37 -29.49
N CYS A 480 -8.26 -6.51 -29.22
CA CYS A 480 -8.76 -6.89 -27.90
C CYS A 480 -7.66 -7.66 -27.16
N HIS A 481 -7.26 -7.17 -25.98
CA HIS A 481 -6.24 -7.82 -25.16
C HIS A 481 -6.77 -8.93 -24.24
N TYR A 482 -8.08 -9.14 -24.20
CA TYR A 482 -8.71 -10.22 -23.42
C TYR A 482 -8.83 -11.53 -24.21
N CYS A 483 -9.29 -11.45 -25.47
CA CYS A 483 -9.49 -12.62 -26.31
C CYS A 483 -8.61 -12.65 -27.57
N GLY A 484 -7.78 -11.63 -27.80
CA GLY A 484 -6.93 -11.54 -28.98
C GLY A 484 -7.65 -11.13 -30.27
N PHE A 485 -8.95 -10.82 -30.24
CA PHE A 485 -9.71 -10.36 -31.41
C PHE A 485 -9.09 -9.13 -32.07
N GLN A 486 -9.03 -9.10 -33.41
CA GLN A 486 -8.44 -8.00 -34.18
C GLN A 486 -9.36 -7.54 -35.30
N MET A 487 -9.39 -6.23 -35.56
CA MET A 487 -10.10 -5.64 -36.70
C MET A 487 -9.43 -4.34 -37.16
N PRO A 488 -9.57 -3.90 -38.42
CA PRO A 488 -9.13 -2.56 -38.82
C PRO A 488 -9.98 -1.47 -38.15
N GLN A 489 -9.40 -0.29 -37.90
CA GLN A 489 -10.15 0.86 -37.38
C GLN A 489 -11.22 1.29 -38.40
N PRO A 490 -12.51 1.28 -38.04
CA PRO A 490 -13.57 1.68 -38.94
C PRO A 490 -13.51 3.18 -39.25
N LYS A 491 -13.88 3.56 -40.48
CA LYS A 491 -13.98 4.98 -40.89
C LYS A 491 -15.23 5.68 -40.36
N VAL A 492 -16.27 4.92 -40.03
CA VAL A 492 -17.55 5.40 -39.50
C VAL A 492 -17.93 4.62 -38.25
N CYS A 493 -18.59 5.27 -37.30
CA CYS A 493 -18.98 4.66 -36.04
C CYS A 493 -19.98 3.51 -36.28
N PRO A 494 -19.72 2.28 -35.79
CA PRO A 494 -20.68 1.18 -35.94
C PRO A 494 -22.04 1.46 -35.27
N SER A 495 -22.06 2.29 -34.24
CA SER A 495 -23.28 2.57 -33.45
C SER A 495 -24.10 3.74 -34.00
N CYS A 496 -23.47 4.78 -34.57
CA CYS A 496 -24.17 5.99 -35.01
C CYS A 496 -23.77 6.49 -36.41
N HIS A 497 -22.92 5.76 -37.13
CA HIS A 497 -22.46 6.05 -38.50
C HIS A 497 -21.72 7.39 -38.69
N SER A 498 -21.41 8.12 -37.63
CA SER A 498 -20.63 9.36 -37.72
C SER A 498 -19.16 9.09 -38.04
N GLY A 499 -18.55 9.97 -38.85
CA GLY A 499 -17.11 9.97 -39.14
C GLY A 499 -16.24 10.55 -38.02
N LEU A 500 -16.82 11.02 -36.91
CA LEU A 500 -16.11 11.62 -35.78
C LEU A 500 -15.54 10.55 -34.83
N ILE A 501 -14.78 9.61 -35.38
CA ILE A 501 -14.05 8.60 -34.62
C ILE A 501 -12.60 9.02 -34.45
N GLY A 502 -12.09 9.02 -33.22
CA GLY A 502 -10.69 9.34 -32.98
C GLY A 502 -10.21 8.90 -31.60
N GLY A 503 -8.89 8.92 -31.42
CA GLY A 503 -8.27 8.75 -30.11
C GLY A 503 -8.39 10.04 -29.27
N TYR A 504 -8.68 9.90 -27.98
CA TYR A 504 -8.59 11.01 -27.05
C TYR A 504 -7.13 11.28 -26.69
N GLY A 505 -6.50 12.24 -27.39
CA GLY A 505 -5.15 12.72 -27.10
C GLY A 505 -5.13 13.81 -26.01
N THR A 506 -5.93 13.68 -24.94
CA THR A 506 -6.18 14.74 -23.95
C THR A 506 -5.51 14.41 -22.63
N GLY A 507 -4.72 15.34 -22.08
CA GLY A 507 -4.09 15.21 -20.78
C GLY A 507 -4.06 16.53 -20.03
N THR A 508 -3.50 16.51 -18.83
CA THR A 508 -3.34 17.68 -17.94
C THR A 508 -2.77 18.89 -18.69
N GLN A 509 -1.77 18.70 -19.56
CA GLN A 509 -1.21 19.77 -20.40
C GLN A 509 -2.24 20.42 -21.33
N LYS A 510 -3.09 19.65 -22.01
CA LYS A 510 -4.12 20.24 -22.90
C LYS A 510 -5.22 20.96 -22.14
N VAL A 511 -5.53 20.48 -20.94
CA VAL A 511 -6.45 21.19 -20.04
C VAL A 511 -5.83 22.51 -19.62
N GLU A 512 -4.58 22.50 -19.17
CA GLU A 512 -3.83 23.71 -18.81
C GLU A 512 -3.77 24.72 -19.97
N GLU A 513 -3.40 24.29 -21.18
CA GLU A 513 -3.36 25.13 -22.38
C GLU A 513 -4.74 25.76 -22.69
N GLU A 514 -5.82 24.99 -22.59
CA GLU A 514 -7.18 25.49 -22.86
C GLU A 514 -7.67 26.45 -21.77
N VAL A 515 -7.39 26.15 -20.49
CA VAL A 515 -7.71 27.05 -19.38
C VAL A 515 -6.94 28.36 -19.51
N GLN A 516 -5.64 28.29 -19.84
CA GLN A 516 -4.79 29.47 -20.05
C GLN A 516 -5.30 30.32 -21.24
N ARG A 517 -5.82 29.67 -22.29
CA ARG A 517 -6.44 30.35 -23.44
C ARG A 517 -7.72 31.09 -23.05
N LEU A 518 -8.58 30.48 -22.23
CA LEU A 518 -9.85 31.07 -21.79
C LEU A 518 -9.65 32.13 -20.69
N PHE A 519 -8.67 31.95 -19.81
CA PHE A 519 -8.41 32.79 -18.65
C PHE A 519 -6.92 33.19 -18.56
N PRO A 520 -6.43 34.11 -19.43
CA PRO A 520 -5.00 34.43 -19.51
C PRO A 520 -4.38 35.00 -18.23
N GLN A 521 -5.20 35.54 -17.33
CA GLN A 521 -4.75 36.14 -16.06
C GLN A 521 -4.76 35.15 -14.88
N ALA A 522 -5.32 33.95 -15.05
CA ALA A 522 -5.41 32.97 -13.97
C ALA A 522 -4.04 32.34 -13.70
N ARG A 523 -3.69 32.16 -12.41
CA ARG A 523 -2.47 31.45 -11.99
C ARG A 523 -2.78 29.96 -11.92
N ILE A 524 -2.23 29.19 -12.85
CA ILE A 524 -2.50 27.75 -12.98
C ILE A 524 -1.33 26.96 -12.43
N LEU A 525 -1.62 25.92 -11.64
CA LEU A 525 -0.66 24.88 -11.27
C LEU A 525 -1.08 23.54 -11.90
N ARG A 526 -0.09 22.81 -12.42
CA ARG A 526 -0.27 21.44 -12.92
C ARG A 526 0.37 20.44 -11.95
N MET A 527 -0.38 19.39 -11.62
CA MET A 527 0.09 18.29 -10.77
C MET A 527 -0.16 16.94 -11.42
N ASP A 528 0.90 16.38 -11.98
CA ASP A 528 0.98 15.02 -12.53
C ASP A 528 2.36 14.40 -12.32
N LYS A 529 2.50 13.12 -12.70
CA LYS A 529 3.73 12.34 -12.51
C LYS A 529 4.98 13.00 -13.10
N ASP A 530 4.84 13.75 -14.20
CA ASP A 530 5.97 14.36 -14.89
C ASP A 530 6.47 15.60 -14.13
N THR A 531 5.54 16.37 -13.57
CA THR A 531 5.85 17.57 -12.76
C THR A 531 6.40 17.28 -11.36
N THR A 532 6.39 16.03 -10.90
CA THR A 532 6.60 15.69 -9.49
C THR A 532 7.72 14.68 -9.23
N THR A 533 8.65 14.55 -10.17
CA THR A 533 9.76 13.58 -10.09
C THR A 533 10.82 13.94 -9.03
N ALA A 534 10.94 15.21 -8.64
CA ALA A 534 11.89 15.67 -7.62
C ALA A 534 11.38 15.41 -6.19
N LYS A 535 12.33 15.20 -5.25
CA LYS A 535 12.03 15.00 -3.82
C LYS A 535 11.30 16.25 -3.28
N ASN A 536 10.15 16.06 -2.63
CA ASN A 536 9.26 17.09 -2.07
C ASN A 536 8.55 18.02 -3.09
N ALA A 537 8.63 17.77 -4.40
CA ALA A 537 7.94 18.60 -5.40
C ALA A 537 6.41 18.63 -5.22
N HIS A 538 5.82 17.49 -4.84
CA HIS A 538 4.39 17.39 -4.53
C HIS A 538 3.95 18.33 -3.41
N GLU A 539 4.74 18.38 -2.33
CA GLU A 539 4.45 19.17 -1.13
C GLU A 539 4.44 20.66 -1.46
N GLN A 540 5.45 21.13 -2.18
CA GLN A 540 5.55 22.53 -2.59
C GLN A 540 4.37 22.98 -3.46
N ILE A 541 3.88 22.13 -4.38
CA ILE A 541 2.72 22.47 -5.22
C ILE A 541 1.46 22.62 -4.37
N LEU A 542 1.24 21.71 -3.43
CA LEU A 542 0.07 21.71 -2.56
C LEU A 542 0.12 22.85 -1.53
N GLU A 543 1.29 23.17 -0.99
CA GLU A 543 1.48 24.34 -0.11
C GLU A 543 1.19 25.64 -0.85
N LYS A 544 1.75 25.83 -2.05
CA LYS A 544 1.46 27.02 -2.88
C LYS A 544 -0.02 27.17 -3.17
N PHE A 545 -0.68 26.07 -3.52
CA PHE A 545 -2.13 26.10 -3.76
C PHE A 545 -2.89 26.40 -2.47
N GLY A 546 -2.56 25.76 -1.34
CA GLY A 546 -3.20 25.99 -0.05
C GLY A 546 -3.02 27.42 0.49
N ASN A 547 -1.88 28.06 0.17
CA ASN A 547 -1.58 29.45 0.53
C ASN A 547 -2.28 30.48 -0.39
N GLY A 548 -3.03 30.05 -1.41
CA GLY A 548 -3.69 30.95 -2.35
C GLY A 548 -2.75 31.57 -3.41
N GLU A 549 -1.57 30.99 -3.61
CA GLU A 549 -0.60 31.46 -4.61
C GLU A 549 -1.02 31.10 -6.05
N ALA A 550 -1.99 30.20 -6.21
CA ALA A 550 -2.58 29.82 -7.48
C ALA A 550 -4.11 29.77 -7.40
N ASP A 551 -4.77 30.04 -8.53
CA ASP A 551 -6.23 30.13 -8.64
C ASP A 551 -6.84 28.80 -9.11
N ILE A 552 -6.11 28.06 -9.96
CA ILE A 552 -6.58 26.82 -10.58
C ILE A 552 -5.52 25.72 -10.42
N LEU A 553 -5.93 24.56 -9.89
CA LEU A 553 -5.09 23.35 -9.84
C LEU A 553 -5.61 22.30 -10.83
N VAL A 554 -4.82 22.01 -11.86
CA VAL A 554 -5.10 20.98 -12.87
C VAL A 554 -4.31 19.72 -12.53
N GLY A 555 -4.97 18.57 -12.46
CA GLY A 555 -4.23 17.35 -12.15
C GLY A 555 -4.98 16.04 -12.32
N THR A 556 -4.26 14.97 -12.05
CA THR A 556 -4.75 13.58 -12.11
C THR A 556 -5.19 13.11 -10.72
N GLN A 557 -5.19 11.81 -10.45
CA GLN A 557 -5.64 11.21 -9.19
C GLN A 557 -4.96 11.79 -7.94
N MET A 558 -3.81 12.45 -8.09
CA MET A 558 -3.06 13.02 -6.97
C MET A 558 -3.73 14.25 -6.34
N ILE A 559 -4.51 15.02 -7.11
CA ILE A 559 -5.15 16.22 -6.55
C ILE A 559 -6.38 15.88 -5.71
N VAL A 560 -6.96 14.70 -5.89
CA VAL A 560 -8.22 14.28 -5.25
C VAL A 560 -7.99 13.42 -3.99
N LYS A 561 -6.75 13.17 -3.59
CA LYS A 561 -6.38 12.30 -2.44
C LYS A 561 -5.71 13.10 -1.33
N GLY A 562 -6.04 12.82 -0.07
CA GLY A 562 -5.23 13.19 1.09
C GLY A 562 -5.00 14.68 1.41
N HIS A 563 -5.68 15.60 0.73
CA HIS A 563 -5.51 17.06 0.92
C HIS A 563 -6.85 17.79 0.99
N ASP A 564 -6.93 18.81 1.83
CA ASP A 564 -8.12 19.62 2.06
C ASP A 564 -7.78 21.10 1.85
N PHE A 565 -8.62 21.80 1.08
CA PHE A 565 -8.42 23.21 0.70
C PHE A 565 -9.72 23.97 0.93
N ALA A 566 -9.75 24.79 1.99
CA ALA A 566 -10.96 25.50 2.42
C ALA A 566 -11.54 26.44 1.35
N ASN A 567 -10.68 26.99 0.48
CA ASN A 567 -11.06 27.96 -0.56
C ASN A 567 -11.47 27.31 -1.90
N VAL A 568 -11.46 25.97 -1.99
CA VAL A 568 -11.92 25.26 -3.19
C VAL A 568 -13.44 25.15 -3.18
N THR A 569 -14.07 25.85 -4.12
CA THR A 569 -15.53 25.94 -4.24
C THR A 569 -16.06 25.46 -5.60
N LEU A 570 -15.18 25.11 -6.53
CA LEU A 570 -15.53 24.48 -7.80
C LEU A 570 -14.58 23.33 -8.10
N VAL A 571 -15.15 22.17 -8.43
CA VAL A 571 -14.42 21.02 -8.98
C VAL A 571 -14.99 20.70 -10.37
N GLY A 572 -14.15 20.82 -11.40
CA GLY A 572 -14.47 20.38 -12.76
C GLY A 572 -13.88 19.01 -13.05
N ILE A 573 -14.72 18.04 -13.36
CA ILE A 573 -14.30 16.69 -13.78
C ILE A 573 -14.38 16.62 -15.29
N ILE A 574 -13.22 16.44 -15.93
CA ILE A 574 -13.05 16.50 -17.37
C ILE A 574 -12.97 15.09 -17.93
N LEU A 575 -13.85 14.79 -18.89
CA LEU A 575 -13.95 13.49 -19.56
C LEU A 575 -14.09 12.35 -18.54
N ALA A 576 -15.16 12.41 -17.74
CA ALA A 576 -15.41 11.45 -16.67
C ALA A 576 -15.54 9.99 -17.15
N ASP A 577 -15.83 9.79 -18.44
CA ASP A 577 -15.97 8.48 -19.09
C ASP A 577 -14.64 7.82 -19.50
N LEU A 578 -13.50 8.51 -19.43
CA LEU A 578 -12.21 7.92 -19.85
C LEU A 578 -11.90 6.60 -19.13
N THR A 579 -12.30 6.48 -17.87
CA THR A 579 -12.09 5.28 -17.06
C THR A 579 -13.02 4.13 -17.42
N LEU A 580 -14.24 4.42 -17.88
CA LEU A 580 -15.22 3.40 -18.29
C LEU A 580 -14.72 2.56 -19.47
N PHE A 581 -13.83 3.13 -20.28
CA PHE A 581 -13.25 2.46 -21.45
C PHE A 581 -11.90 1.82 -21.17
N GLN A 582 -11.45 1.83 -19.91
CA GLN A 582 -10.32 0.99 -19.53
C GLN A 582 -10.72 -0.47 -19.67
N ASN A 583 -9.79 -1.26 -20.17
CA ASN A 583 -9.93 -2.70 -20.27
C ASN A 583 -9.77 -3.29 -18.86
N ASP A 584 -10.76 -3.13 -18.00
CA ASP A 584 -10.79 -3.65 -16.64
C ASP A 584 -12.26 -3.86 -16.27
N TYR A 585 -12.63 -5.02 -15.74
CA TYR A 585 -14.02 -5.29 -15.36
C TYR A 585 -14.50 -4.36 -14.22
N ARG A 586 -13.57 -3.70 -13.53
CA ARG A 586 -13.83 -2.72 -12.46
C ARG A 586 -13.79 -1.28 -12.96
N ALA A 587 -13.89 -1.07 -14.27
CA ALA A 587 -13.92 0.26 -14.86
C ALA A 587 -15.08 1.11 -14.33
N GLY A 588 -16.25 0.51 -14.08
CA GLY A 588 -17.40 1.15 -13.43
C GLY A 588 -17.07 1.63 -12.02
N GLU A 589 -16.63 0.71 -11.16
CA GLU A 589 -16.14 0.99 -9.79
C GLU A 589 -15.09 2.10 -9.73
N ARG A 590 -14.04 2.02 -10.55
CA ARG A 590 -13.00 3.06 -10.59
C ARG A 590 -13.53 4.41 -11.03
N THR A 591 -14.49 4.44 -11.95
CA THR A 591 -15.13 5.68 -12.41
C THR A 591 -15.93 6.29 -11.27
N PHE A 592 -16.74 5.49 -10.59
CA PHE A 592 -17.51 5.92 -9.44
C PHE A 592 -16.61 6.48 -8.33
N ASP A 593 -15.56 5.74 -7.97
CA ASP A 593 -14.61 6.13 -6.93
C ASP A 593 -13.95 7.48 -7.21
N LEU A 594 -13.37 7.65 -8.41
CA LEU A 594 -12.65 8.86 -8.77
C LEU A 594 -13.56 10.09 -8.85
N ILE A 595 -14.77 9.93 -9.38
CA ILE A 595 -15.75 11.01 -9.45
C ILE A 595 -16.19 11.41 -8.04
N THR A 596 -16.50 10.44 -7.18
CA THR A 596 -16.96 10.68 -5.81
C THR A 596 -15.87 11.34 -4.97
N GLN A 597 -14.62 10.88 -5.06
CA GLN A 597 -13.49 11.50 -4.39
C GLN A 597 -13.26 12.94 -4.85
N ALA A 598 -13.31 13.17 -6.17
CA ALA A 598 -13.17 14.51 -6.74
C ALA A 598 -14.31 15.44 -6.27
N ALA A 599 -15.56 14.97 -6.34
CA ALA A 599 -16.74 15.71 -5.90
C ALA A 599 -16.65 16.05 -4.41
N GLY A 600 -16.14 15.14 -3.60
CA GLY A 600 -15.91 15.32 -2.16
C GLY A 600 -14.85 16.37 -1.79
N ARG A 601 -14.13 16.96 -2.76
CA ARG A 601 -13.18 18.07 -2.51
C ARG A 601 -13.84 19.45 -2.58
N ALA A 602 -15.01 19.58 -3.20
CA ALA A 602 -15.72 20.85 -3.27
C ALA A 602 -16.49 21.13 -1.97
N GLY A 603 -16.42 22.37 -1.47
CA GLY A 603 -17.32 22.85 -0.41
C GLY A 603 -17.06 22.23 0.96
N ARG A 604 -15.79 22.08 1.32
CA ARG A 604 -15.37 21.62 2.66
C ARG A 604 -15.26 22.74 3.70
N GLY A 605 -15.17 23.99 3.24
CA GLY A 605 -15.29 25.18 4.08
C GLY A 605 -16.74 25.59 4.33
N GLU A 606 -16.94 26.82 4.82
CA GLU A 606 -18.28 27.38 5.05
C GLU A 606 -19.07 27.67 3.76
N GLN A 607 -18.36 27.80 2.63
CA GLN A 607 -18.95 28.15 1.34
C GLN A 607 -19.45 26.90 0.60
N PRO A 608 -20.65 26.94 0.01
CA PRO A 608 -21.18 25.82 -0.75
C PRO A 608 -20.33 25.55 -1.99
N GLY A 609 -19.98 24.29 -2.22
CA GLY A 609 -19.25 23.85 -3.39
C GLY A 609 -20.17 23.56 -4.58
N LYS A 610 -19.61 23.66 -5.80
CA LYS A 610 -20.22 23.13 -7.03
C LYS A 610 -19.28 22.12 -7.68
N VAL A 611 -19.85 21.05 -8.26
CA VAL A 611 -19.12 20.04 -9.03
C VAL A 611 -19.72 19.98 -10.42
N VAL A 612 -18.89 20.03 -11.47
CA VAL A 612 -19.33 19.90 -12.85
C VAL A 612 -18.68 18.67 -13.47
N ILE A 613 -19.49 17.66 -13.79
CA ILE A 613 -19.06 16.39 -14.39
C ILE A 613 -19.30 16.45 -15.89
N GLN A 614 -18.25 16.45 -16.69
CA GLN A 614 -18.37 16.50 -18.14
C GLN A 614 -18.08 15.14 -18.74
N THR A 615 -19.02 14.62 -19.54
CA THR A 615 -18.90 13.27 -20.09
C THR A 615 -19.63 13.10 -21.42
N TYR A 616 -19.19 12.14 -22.23
CA TYR A 616 -19.94 11.64 -23.37
C TYR A 616 -20.97 10.54 -22.99
N LYS A 617 -20.94 10.08 -21.74
CA LYS A 617 -21.79 9.00 -21.20
C LYS A 617 -22.60 9.46 -19.96
N PRO A 618 -23.39 10.55 -20.05
CA PRO A 618 -24.16 11.05 -18.90
C PRO A 618 -25.14 10.02 -18.34
N GLU A 619 -25.51 9.01 -19.14
CA GLU A 619 -26.49 8.00 -18.74
C GLU A 619 -25.93 6.79 -18.00
N HIS A 620 -24.60 6.67 -17.91
CA HIS A 620 -23.96 5.51 -17.29
C HIS A 620 -24.22 5.48 -15.76
N TYR A 621 -24.60 4.32 -15.22
CA TYR A 621 -24.97 4.16 -13.80
C TYR A 621 -23.90 4.70 -12.84
N ALA A 622 -22.62 4.34 -13.07
CA ALA A 622 -21.51 4.80 -12.25
C ALA A 622 -21.37 6.34 -12.22
N ILE A 623 -21.69 7.05 -13.31
CA ILE A 623 -21.61 8.52 -13.37
C ILE A 623 -22.79 9.15 -12.63
N LYS A 624 -24.02 8.61 -12.81
CA LYS A 624 -25.21 9.07 -12.10
C LYS A 624 -25.06 8.88 -10.59
N ALA A 625 -24.70 7.66 -10.19
CA ALA A 625 -24.50 7.31 -8.80
C ALA A 625 -23.42 8.18 -8.15
N ALA A 626 -22.30 8.43 -8.82
CA ALA A 626 -21.24 9.28 -8.28
C ALA A 626 -21.64 10.77 -8.19
N ALA A 627 -22.50 11.25 -9.10
CA ALA A 627 -23.00 12.62 -9.04
C ALA A 627 -23.90 12.86 -7.81
N GLU A 628 -24.69 11.85 -7.45
CA GLU A 628 -25.58 11.83 -6.28
C GLU A 628 -24.88 11.31 -5.01
N GLN A 629 -23.66 10.78 -5.14
CA GLN A 629 -22.91 10.06 -4.09
C GLN A 629 -23.68 8.87 -3.50
N ASP A 630 -24.52 8.21 -4.33
CA ASP A 630 -25.31 7.05 -3.94
C ASP A 630 -24.52 5.75 -4.20
N TYR A 631 -23.75 5.33 -3.19
CA TYR A 631 -23.01 4.07 -3.24
C TYR A 631 -23.94 2.86 -3.31
N SER A 632 -25.10 2.90 -2.66
CA SER A 632 -26.04 1.77 -2.64
C SER A 632 -26.63 1.48 -4.02
N TYR A 633 -26.99 2.53 -4.77
CA TYR A 633 -27.42 2.39 -6.16
C TYR A 633 -26.28 1.90 -7.05
N PHE A 634 -25.08 2.48 -6.91
CA PHE A 634 -23.90 2.02 -7.65
C PHE A 634 -23.63 0.53 -7.43
N TYR A 635 -23.57 0.08 -6.16
CA TYR A 635 -23.26 -1.29 -5.79
C TYR A 635 -24.24 -2.28 -6.41
N LYS A 636 -25.55 -2.01 -6.35
CA LYS A 636 -26.59 -2.90 -6.91
C LYS A 636 -26.42 -3.11 -8.42
N GLU A 637 -26.13 -2.04 -9.17
CA GLU A 637 -25.94 -2.12 -10.62
C GLU A 637 -24.62 -2.83 -10.96
N GLU A 638 -23.53 -2.50 -10.26
CA GLU A 638 -22.21 -3.09 -10.46
C GLU A 638 -22.19 -4.58 -10.09
N GLU A 639 -22.77 -4.97 -8.96
CA GLU A 639 -22.91 -6.37 -8.51
C GLU A 639 -23.70 -7.19 -9.53
N ALA A 640 -24.85 -6.69 -9.99
CA ALA A 640 -25.65 -7.37 -11.02
C ALA A 640 -24.87 -7.56 -12.34
N TYR A 641 -24.16 -6.52 -12.78
CA TYR A 641 -23.30 -6.60 -13.97
C TYR A 641 -22.19 -7.65 -13.80
N ARG A 642 -21.49 -7.64 -12.65
CA ARG A 642 -20.40 -8.58 -12.39
C ARG A 642 -20.89 -10.02 -12.24
N GLY A 643 -22.06 -10.25 -11.65
CA GLY A 643 -22.68 -11.56 -11.57
C GLY A 643 -23.00 -12.15 -12.95
N LEU A 644 -23.65 -11.36 -13.82
CA LEU A 644 -23.94 -11.75 -15.21
C LEU A 644 -22.68 -12.12 -15.99
N MET A 645 -21.59 -11.38 -15.76
CA MET A 645 -20.31 -11.56 -16.47
C MET A 645 -19.32 -12.49 -15.75
N LYS A 646 -19.74 -13.11 -14.63
CA LYS A 646 -18.92 -14.03 -13.83
C LYS A 646 -17.59 -13.40 -13.37
N TYR A 647 -17.67 -12.24 -12.72
CA TYR A 647 -16.53 -11.53 -12.14
C TYR A 647 -16.62 -11.47 -10.60
N PRO A 648 -15.50 -11.16 -9.91
CA PRO A 648 -15.50 -10.91 -8.46
C PRO A 648 -16.44 -9.77 -8.04
N PRO A 649 -17.15 -9.90 -6.90
CA PRO A 649 -16.93 -10.88 -5.81
C PRO A 649 -17.71 -12.21 -5.90
N GLU A 650 -18.76 -12.29 -6.72
CA GLU A 650 -19.58 -13.52 -6.81
C GLU A 650 -18.76 -14.69 -7.37
N TRP A 651 -17.91 -14.39 -8.35
CA TRP A 651 -16.95 -15.34 -8.91
C TRP A 651 -15.52 -14.97 -8.52
N ASN A 652 -14.57 -15.84 -8.78
CA ASN A 652 -13.15 -15.59 -8.57
C ASN A 652 -12.42 -15.75 -9.89
N MET A 653 -11.29 -15.07 -10.02
CA MET A 653 -10.47 -15.08 -11.23
C MET A 653 -9.01 -15.31 -10.87
N MET A 654 -8.33 -16.18 -11.61
CA MET A 654 -6.89 -16.40 -11.51
C MET A 654 -6.27 -16.16 -12.88
N VAL A 655 -5.20 -15.38 -12.93
CA VAL A 655 -4.33 -15.25 -14.10
C VAL A 655 -3.11 -16.12 -13.90
N VAL A 656 -2.80 -16.95 -14.89
CA VAL A 656 -1.51 -17.65 -15.00
C VAL A 656 -0.70 -16.91 -16.06
N LEU A 657 0.33 -16.18 -15.61
CA LEU A 657 1.31 -15.55 -16.48
C LEU A 657 2.51 -16.49 -16.65
N MET A 658 2.79 -16.82 -17.90
CA MET A 658 3.91 -17.65 -18.32
C MET A 658 4.96 -16.78 -19.00
N VAL A 659 6.21 -16.99 -18.66
CA VAL A 659 7.34 -16.15 -19.09
C VAL A 659 8.50 -17.04 -19.52
N SER A 660 9.10 -16.77 -20.68
CA SER A 660 10.22 -17.54 -21.25
C SER A 660 11.06 -16.67 -22.20
N SER A 661 12.34 -17.00 -22.39
CA SER A 661 13.19 -16.34 -23.39
C SER A 661 13.01 -16.93 -24.80
N ASP A 662 12.52 -18.17 -24.90
CA ASP A 662 12.13 -18.82 -26.15
C ASP A 662 10.62 -18.72 -26.37
N GLU A 663 10.22 -18.07 -27.48
CA GLU A 663 8.81 -17.86 -27.84
C GLU A 663 8.11 -19.13 -28.32
N ALA A 664 8.76 -19.95 -29.14
CA ALA A 664 8.16 -21.17 -29.69
C ALA A 664 7.91 -22.20 -28.58
N PHE A 665 8.88 -22.33 -27.67
CA PHE A 665 8.72 -23.12 -26.46
C PHE A 665 7.59 -22.59 -25.57
N LEU A 666 7.49 -21.27 -25.40
CA LEU A 666 6.43 -20.65 -24.59
C LEU A 666 5.03 -20.90 -25.17
N ASP A 667 4.87 -20.81 -26.48
CA ASP A 667 3.59 -21.07 -27.15
C ASP A 667 3.15 -22.52 -26.95
N GLN A 668 4.06 -23.48 -27.17
CA GLN A 668 3.79 -24.90 -26.93
C GLN A 668 3.43 -25.16 -25.47
N MET A 669 4.19 -24.62 -24.51
CA MET A 669 3.90 -24.81 -23.08
C MET A 669 2.60 -24.15 -22.65
N ALA A 670 2.24 -23.00 -23.24
CA ALA A 670 0.98 -22.33 -22.94
C ALA A 670 -0.23 -23.15 -23.40
N GLU A 671 -0.13 -23.83 -24.55
CA GLU A 671 -1.15 -24.78 -25.02
C GLU A 671 -1.23 -26.01 -24.12
N ASP A 672 -0.09 -26.65 -23.82
CA ASP A 672 -0.01 -27.81 -22.92
C ASP A 672 -0.65 -27.53 -21.54
N ILE A 673 -0.34 -26.36 -20.96
CA ILE A 673 -0.90 -25.94 -19.66
C ILE A 673 -2.42 -25.73 -19.79
N CYS A 674 -2.90 -25.13 -20.87
CA CYS A 674 -4.34 -24.96 -21.10
C CYS A 674 -5.06 -26.30 -21.21
N ASP A 675 -4.50 -27.26 -21.93
CA ASP A 675 -5.09 -28.59 -22.07
C ASP A 675 -5.06 -29.37 -20.76
N TYR A 676 -3.99 -29.23 -19.97
CA TYR A 676 -3.93 -29.76 -18.62
C TYR A 676 -5.04 -29.15 -17.72
N ILE A 677 -5.21 -27.83 -17.73
CA ILE A 677 -6.27 -27.15 -16.96
C ILE A 677 -7.66 -27.64 -17.39
N ARG A 678 -7.90 -27.79 -18.70
CA ARG A 678 -9.16 -28.34 -19.23
C ARG A 678 -9.38 -29.77 -18.73
N SER A 679 -8.33 -30.60 -18.69
CA SER A 679 -8.43 -31.98 -18.18
C SER A 679 -8.72 -32.06 -16.68
N CYS A 680 -8.33 -31.03 -15.92
CA CYS A 680 -8.65 -30.90 -14.50
C CYS A 680 -10.07 -30.39 -14.23
N SER A 681 -10.76 -29.87 -15.25
CA SER A 681 -12.15 -29.38 -15.15
C SER A 681 -13.10 -30.55 -14.95
N VAL A 682 -13.78 -30.61 -13.81
CA VAL A 682 -14.82 -31.62 -13.55
C VAL A 682 -16.21 -31.12 -14.00
N ASP A 683 -16.42 -29.80 -14.10
CA ASP A 683 -17.68 -29.16 -14.51
C ASP A 683 -17.47 -27.81 -15.22
N ASP A 684 -17.72 -27.77 -16.53
CA ASP A 684 -17.62 -26.56 -17.37
C ASP A 684 -18.65 -25.46 -17.02
N ARG A 685 -19.62 -25.75 -16.14
CA ARG A 685 -20.56 -24.75 -15.62
C ARG A 685 -19.91 -23.84 -14.60
N ASN A 686 -18.99 -24.36 -13.79
CA ASN A 686 -18.36 -23.66 -12.66
C ASN A 686 -16.97 -23.11 -12.96
N MET A 687 -16.36 -23.52 -14.08
CA MET A 687 -15.06 -23.02 -14.52
C MET A 687 -15.12 -22.47 -15.95
N LYS A 688 -14.45 -21.34 -16.19
CA LYS A 688 -14.23 -20.79 -17.55
C LYS A 688 -12.76 -20.49 -17.75
N ILE A 689 -12.22 -20.95 -18.87
CA ILE A 689 -10.81 -20.76 -19.26
C ILE A 689 -10.80 -19.88 -20.51
N ILE A 690 -9.98 -18.82 -20.49
CA ILE A 690 -9.82 -17.89 -21.60
C ILE A 690 -8.32 -17.77 -21.89
N GLY A 691 -7.91 -18.09 -23.11
CA GLY A 691 -6.51 -18.15 -23.52
C GLY A 691 -6.11 -19.53 -24.07
N PRO A 692 -4.82 -19.74 -24.35
CA PRO A 692 -3.71 -18.82 -24.06
C PRO A 692 -3.75 -17.59 -24.98
N SER A 693 -3.27 -16.45 -24.50
CA SER A 693 -3.25 -15.21 -25.28
C SER A 693 -2.03 -14.35 -24.95
N ALA A 694 -1.70 -13.43 -25.85
CA ALA A 694 -0.64 -12.46 -25.61
C ALA A 694 -1.14 -11.32 -24.68
N PRO A 695 -0.41 -11.01 -23.59
CA PRO A 695 -0.71 -9.86 -22.74
C PRO A 695 -0.58 -8.52 -23.47
N VAL A 696 -1.10 -7.42 -22.89
CA VAL A 696 -0.99 -6.04 -23.40
C VAL A 696 0.45 -5.70 -23.77
N ILE A 697 1.39 -6.14 -22.92
CA ILE A 697 2.80 -6.10 -23.24
C ILE A 697 3.25 -7.55 -23.44
N ALA A 698 3.43 -7.99 -24.68
CA ALA A 698 3.78 -9.39 -24.97
C ALA A 698 5.28 -9.71 -24.78
N LYS A 699 6.16 -8.70 -24.87
CA LYS A 699 7.62 -8.86 -24.82
C LYS A 699 8.30 -7.74 -24.03
N ILE A 700 9.25 -8.06 -23.15
CA ILE A 700 10.13 -7.09 -22.47
C ILE A 700 11.56 -7.61 -22.52
N ARG A 701 12.51 -6.83 -23.09
CA ARG A 701 13.94 -7.18 -23.12
C ARG A 701 14.20 -8.63 -23.55
N ASP A 702 13.60 -9.01 -24.68
CA ASP A 702 13.70 -10.36 -25.25
C ASP A 702 13.13 -11.52 -24.41
N ILE A 703 12.31 -11.19 -23.42
CA ILE A 703 11.52 -12.14 -22.65
C ILE A 703 10.07 -12.06 -23.12
N TYR A 704 9.53 -13.19 -23.58
CA TYR A 704 8.18 -13.36 -24.10
C TYR A 704 7.21 -13.74 -22.99
N ARG A 705 5.94 -13.38 -23.16
CA ARG A 705 4.89 -13.61 -22.16
C ARG A 705 3.61 -14.13 -22.80
N ARG A 706 2.93 -15.03 -22.09
CA ARG A 706 1.59 -15.55 -22.40
C ARG A 706 0.74 -15.60 -21.15
N VAL A 707 -0.56 -15.41 -21.30
CA VAL A 707 -1.50 -15.42 -20.18
C VAL A 707 -2.68 -16.34 -20.44
N VAL A 708 -3.13 -16.98 -19.36
CA VAL A 708 -4.37 -17.75 -19.29
C VAL A 708 -5.19 -17.20 -18.14
N TYR A 709 -6.46 -16.93 -18.42
CA TYR A 709 -7.42 -16.47 -17.43
C TYR A 709 -8.35 -17.61 -17.06
N ILE A 710 -8.53 -17.84 -15.77
CA ILE A 710 -9.38 -18.89 -15.24
C ILE A 710 -10.38 -18.23 -14.30
N LYS A 711 -11.67 -18.41 -14.55
CA LYS A 711 -12.75 -17.97 -13.66
C LYS A 711 -13.37 -19.19 -13.00
N ASN A 712 -13.60 -19.13 -11.69
CA ASN A 712 -14.32 -20.15 -10.96
C ASN A 712 -15.18 -19.52 -9.86
N TYR A 713 -16.37 -20.04 -9.61
CA TYR A 713 -17.23 -19.60 -8.52
C TYR A 713 -16.52 -19.72 -7.15
N ARG A 714 -15.74 -20.78 -6.93
CA ARG A 714 -15.05 -21.06 -5.65
C ARG A 714 -13.57 -20.69 -5.71
N TYR A 715 -13.16 -19.81 -4.80
CA TYR A 715 -11.76 -19.40 -4.65
C TYR A 715 -10.81 -20.59 -4.37
N ASN A 716 -11.19 -21.48 -3.45
CA ASN A 716 -10.34 -22.63 -3.07
C ASN A 716 -10.08 -23.59 -4.23
N GLU A 717 -10.99 -23.71 -5.19
CA GLU A 717 -10.75 -24.54 -6.39
C GLU A 717 -9.65 -23.95 -7.27
N LEU A 718 -9.52 -22.62 -7.33
CA LEU A 718 -8.42 -21.96 -8.02
C LEU A 718 -7.08 -22.17 -7.30
N VAL A 719 -7.08 -22.17 -5.96
CA VAL A 719 -5.88 -22.47 -5.16
C VAL A 719 -5.40 -23.91 -5.41
N VAL A 720 -6.32 -24.88 -5.36
CA VAL A 720 -6.00 -26.29 -5.67
C VAL A 720 -5.51 -26.44 -7.12
N LEU A 721 -6.14 -25.75 -8.07
CA LEU A 721 -5.72 -25.79 -9.47
C LEU A 721 -4.32 -25.20 -9.66
N LYS A 722 -4.00 -24.09 -8.98
CA LYS A 722 -2.65 -23.51 -8.95
C LYS A 722 -1.62 -24.55 -8.49
N ASP A 723 -1.87 -25.22 -7.36
CA ASP A 723 -0.95 -26.26 -6.84
C ASP A 723 -0.75 -27.39 -7.84
N ARG A 724 -1.81 -27.82 -8.52
CA ARG A 724 -1.74 -28.84 -9.58
C ARG A 724 -0.90 -28.38 -10.79
N ILE A 725 -1.05 -27.13 -11.22
CA ILE A 725 -0.25 -26.55 -12.31
C ILE A 725 1.24 -26.51 -11.91
N GLU A 726 1.56 -26.04 -10.71
CA GLU A 726 2.93 -26.01 -10.18
C GLU A 726 3.52 -27.43 -10.14
N GLN A 727 2.76 -28.42 -9.66
CA GLN A 727 3.18 -29.82 -9.64
C GLN A 727 3.43 -30.36 -11.06
N TYR A 728 2.48 -30.18 -11.97
CA TYR A 728 2.57 -30.66 -13.35
C TYR A 728 3.82 -30.14 -14.06
N ILE A 729 4.17 -28.87 -13.85
CA ILE A 729 5.36 -28.25 -14.44
C ILE A 729 6.64 -28.74 -13.77
N SER A 730 6.63 -28.95 -12.45
CA SER A 730 7.80 -29.47 -11.72
C SER A 730 8.23 -30.89 -12.17
N GLU A 731 7.29 -31.68 -12.70
CA GLU A 731 7.54 -33.04 -13.19
C GLU A 731 8.20 -33.05 -14.58
N LYS A 732 8.10 -31.96 -15.35
CA LYS A 732 8.69 -31.84 -16.69
C LYS A 732 10.15 -31.37 -16.61
N LYS A 733 11.11 -32.28 -16.85
CA LYS A 733 12.56 -32.00 -16.79
C LYS A 733 13.09 -30.97 -17.81
N GLU A 734 12.34 -30.71 -18.88
CA GLU A 734 12.73 -29.85 -20.01
C GLU A 734 12.38 -28.37 -19.81
N VAL A 735 11.78 -28.00 -18.67
CA VAL A 735 11.08 -26.71 -18.49
C VAL A 735 11.92 -25.67 -17.73
N GLN A 736 13.26 -25.71 -17.87
CA GLN A 736 14.16 -24.86 -17.07
C GLN A 736 14.06 -23.36 -17.39
N ASP A 737 13.57 -22.97 -18.56
CA ASP A 737 13.42 -21.56 -18.98
C ASP A 737 12.00 -21.00 -18.82
N LEU A 738 11.06 -21.75 -18.21
CA LEU A 738 9.70 -21.27 -17.96
C LEU A 738 9.57 -20.73 -16.53
N SER A 739 9.01 -19.54 -16.38
CA SER A 739 8.58 -19.00 -15.10
C SER A 739 7.07 -18.82 -15.08
N LEU A 740 6.43 -19.30 -14.02
CA LEU A 740 5.00 -19.11 -13.76
C LEU A 740 4.78 -18.03 -12.71
N GLN A 741 3.73 -17.23 -12.91
CA GLN A 741 3.24 -16.30 -11.91
C GLN A 741 1.73 -16.38 -11.85
N PHE A 742 1.19 -16.42 -10.63
CA PHE A 742 -0.24 -16.47 -10.39
C PHE A 742 -0.73 -15.12 -9.86
N ASP A 743 -1.91 -14.72 -10.32
CA ASP A 743 -2.58 -13.52 -9.82
C ASP A 743 -4.07 -13.77 -9.61
N PHE A 744 -4.46 -13.84 -8.34
CA PHE A 744 -5.83 -14.03 -7.91
C PHE A 744 -6.54 -12.69 -7.80
N ASN A 745 -7.74 -12.62 -8.37
CA ASN A 745 -8.60 -11.45 -8.49
C ASN A 745 -7.76 -10.22 -8.95
N PRO A 746 -7.17 -10.29 -10.16
CA PRO A 746 -6.17 -9.32 -10.61
C PRO A 746 -6.74 -7.91 -10.61
N LEU A 747 -5.95 -6.95 -10.07
CA LEU A 747 -6.32 -5.54 -10.08
C LEU A 747 -5.76 -4.77 -11.28
N ASN A 748 -4.98 -5.41 -12.14
CA ASN A 748 -4.42 -4.81 -13.34
C ASN A 748 -4.50 -5.84 -14.46
N MET A 749 -4.60 -5.37 -15.70
CA MET A 749 -4.42 -6.25 -16.86
C MET A 749 -2.98 -6.67 -17.04
N TYR A 750 -2.82 -7.80 -17.72
CA TYR A 750 -1.55 -8.32 -18.21
C TYR A 750 -1.34 -7.93 -19.65
#